data_AF-A0A499VPX8-F1
#
_entry.id   AF-A0A499VPX8-F1
#
_cell.length_a   1.000
_cell.length_b   1.000
_cell.length_c   1.000
_cell.angle_alpha   90.00
_cell.angle_beta   90.00
_cell.angle_gamma   90.00
#
_symmetry.space_group_name_H-M   'P 1'
#
loop_
_entity.id
_entity.type
_entity.pdbx_description
1 polymer ?
#
loop_
_entity_poly.entity_id
_entity_poly.type
_entity_poly.pdbx_seq_one_letter_code
_entity_poly.pdbx_strand_id
1 'polypeptide(L)'
;MFVEYNAVAEEMRAQIASGRSRVVLVTARNEAPGAGRTALALQVARLVREHFPDGQFHVDLRGSRRVPLPPDAALHLLLRLLGTPAEGIPREPDDIAAALHSALRGKRVLLVVDDASTPELLRCFAGEPPEGCAVIVTARGLPPGLPAHCSEVWLDSLSADGALTLLEATLRRTIRDDDLLRPLLSGTTWWPLTVRLLGSWLNSANPPELAYLLYGAGEQPLSLEGFLRLRLDHLPWASATALHQLAVAETGEFSFPEALALMGPVPDARRLLDTLVDEGLLERRGPDAYGFHGAVHDHLHGRTAYAVERGEAAARLLDFYRSAAATMYENRRPGTALARRLDAPPLPVRLPEGWIPNALALLDRTGRSALGAWVLFLLQDAGATTPYRTLYEQAAHTFLERTSDFVPGAWGVAALAHAQYEGGRPDDAWHTVEALSWPEVARWQGPLSGTNALLLGRLTLARGLLDRAVGELRLACLLFHEDADRHGEATASLVLARAFLRRDEPVQAVAPAVRAARFFEDLGLTAETGNALLCLESAFSATGADEELLTAQRRVRAHFRTRHLRDEEAQALARTAHTLLRLGRPAEAEEAARAALALLEGSDHEAAREAARNALNSSLHPGPAARTVIAVDTSPYTSAVGILDTVTRTLRSGTAVTADEQLAACTWHDSCLIFVDQAVPLGPLLTELADRLPAELEAVGELAPPRLAVHVGPLETDPVDLTSDVGVEYTRAMLRSAEFRRLSDHYPDHPTLCISPEAYKALTADGRPLLRFAPHLVTSAAGTEVCVVLTPLGHAYADDSELLRLARTFNELDPDGRRLAGALRDCFDAALDMENTGRFDLRQLRGRERALTALELERSLCRAFPFDAGESTDLVWRPSGRRAPVPFELRLSLTGPNWRFSPHTQDVLCLVVQADDRASRWSAGLIRVRPDALTRTSEPENDGTAVLTTSARRSAVLWLRRDAPLPENVLLHLDDATRAAILAPKDAVGRTAEFFRRVQGRPVPVTALRPLLRGQDHKRRVREAVVVLRPEGVLVVRGNSWGRAVAEALRLRRPAEDELLSVRLAAHRPGHGDRPTVSIGAGTWVVAASDDPVVPFVEGFPAPSWLS
;
A
#
# COMPACT_ATOMS: atom_id res chain seq x y z
N MET A 1 -23.37 -44.84 25.85
CA MET A 1 -23.90 -45.17 27.19
C MET A 1 -22.71 -45.32 28.12
N PHE A 2 -22.73 -44.65 29.28
CA PHE A 2 -21.74 -44.84 30.34
C PHE A 2 -22.50 -45.22 31.61
N VAL A 3 -22.71 -46.52 31.84
CA VAL A 3 -23.57 -46.99 32.93
C VAL A 3 -23.01 -46.59 34.31
N GLU A 4 -21.69 -46.57 34.47
CA GLU A 4 -21.02 -46.23 35.74
C GLU A 4 -20.84 -44.73 35.97
N TYR A 5 -20.64 -43.93 34.92
CA TYR A 5 -20.52 -42.48 35.07
C TYR A 5 -21.86 -41.78 35.31
N ASN A 6 -22.98 -42.51 35.38
CA ASN A 6 -24.28 -41.94 35.70
C ASN A 6 -24.33 -41.32 37.10
N ALA A 7 -23.66 -41.92 38.10
CA ALA A 7 -23.61 -41.34 39.44
C ALA A 7 -22.86 -40.01 39.46
N VAL A 8 -21.72 -39.95 38.77
CA VAL A 8 -20.92 -38.72 38.60
C VAL A 8 -21.69 -37.67 37.80
N ALA A 9 -22.39 -38.07 36.74
CA ALA A 9 -23.23 -37.19 35.95
C ALA A 9 -24.38 -36.60 36.78
N GLU A 10 -24.97 -37.38 37.68
CA GLU A 10 -26.06 -36.96 38.55
C GLU A 10 -25.58 -36.01 39.65
N GLU A 11 -24.37 -36.23 40.20
CA GLU A 11 -23.72 -35.29 41.11
C GLU A 11 -23.45 -33.94 40.42
N MET A 12 -22.84 -33.95 39.22
CA MET A 12 -22.62 -32.75 38.43
C MET A 12 -23.94 -32.03 38.10
N ARG A 13 -24.98 -32.78 37.72
CA ARG A 13 -26.32 -32.26 37.46
C ARG A 13 -26.85 -31.50 38.68
N ALA A 14 -26.77 -32.09 39.86
CA ALA A 14 -27.24 -31.47 41.11
C ALA A 14 -26.42 -30.21 41.48
N GLN A 15 -25.10 -30.23 41.30
CA GLN A 15 -24.22 -29.07 41.57
C GLN A 15 -24.57 -27.88 40.67
N ILE A 16 -24.75 -28.14 39.37
CA ILE A 16 -25.06 -27.11 38.36
C ILE A 16 -26.49 -26.60 38.51
N ALA A 17 -27.48 -27.49 38.67
CA ALA A 17 -28.89 -27.12 38.81
C ALA A 17 -29.18 -26.30 40.08
N SER A 18 -28.47 -26.58 41.18
CA SER A 18 -28.62 -25.84 42.44
C SER A 18 -27.86 -24.50 42.48
N GLY A 19 -27.05 -24.19 41.46
CA GLY A 19 -26.21 -23.00 41.42
C GLY A 19 -25.06 -23.01 42.44
N ARG A 20 -24.83 -24.13 43.15
CA ARG A 20 -23.76 -24.30 44.15
C ARG A 20 -22.36 -24.21 43.53
N SER A 21 -22.22 -24.62 42.29
CA SER A 21 -20.97 -24.50 41.52
C SER A 21 -21.32 -24.03 40.12
N ARG A 22 -20.80 -22.85 39.75
CA ARG A 22 -20.99 -22.27 38.42
C ARG A 22 -19.89 -22.64 37.43
N VAL A 23 -18.79 -23.21 37.92
CA VAL A 23 -17.69 -23.73 37.11
C VAL A 23 -17.37 -25.13 37.60
N VAL A 24 -17.47 -26.13 36.72
CA VAL A 24 -17.16 -27.54 37.00
C VAL A 24 -16.04 -28.00 36.08
N LEU A 25 -14.90 -28.41 36.65
CA LEU A 25 -13.77 -28.96 35.93
C LEU A 25 -13.80 -30.49 35.96
N VAL A 26 -13.72 -31.12 34.79
CA VAL A 26 -13.71 -32.57 34.62
C VAL A 26 -12.31 -33.03 34.17
N THR A 27 -11.63 -33.75 35.06
CA THR A 27 -10.29 -34.32 34.86
C THR A 27 -10.36 -35.85 34.98
N ALA A 28 -9.24 -36.54 34.72
CA ALA A 28 -9.15 -37.98 34.89
C ALA A 28 -7.90 -38.32 35.71
N ARG A 29 -7.98 -39.38 36.52
CA ARG A 29 -6.82 -39.87 37.29
C ARG A 29 -5.68 -40.26 36.37
N ASN A 30 -4.46 -39.95 36.79
CA ASN A 30 -3.23 -40.15 36.01
C ASN A 30 -3.30 -39.51 34.61
N GLU A 31 -4.13 -38.49 34.43
CA GLU A 31 -4.33 -37.77 33.16
C GLU A 31 -4.76 -38.66 31.99
N ALA A 32 -5.41 -39.79 32.28
CA ALA A 32 -5.65 -40.86 31.31
C ALA A 32 -6.34 -40.36 30.01
N PRO A 33 -5.74 -40.59 28.83
CA PRO A 33 -6.36 -40.25 27.56
C PRO A 33 -7.56 -41.14 27.27
N GLY A 34 -8.63 -40.57 26.70
CA GLY A 34 -9.82 -41.34 26.34
C GLY A 34 -10.67 -41.82 27.53
N ALA A 35 -10.50 -41.20 28.70
CA ALA A 35 -11.25 -41.51 29.93
C ALA A 35 -12.77 -41.23 29.85
N GLY A 36 -13.21 -40.46 28.84
CA GLY A 36 -14.62 -40.11 28.63
C GLY A 36 -15.03 -38.73 29.14
N ARG A 37 -14.08 -37.84 29.47
CA ARG A 37 -14.34 -36.46 29.97
C ARG A 37 -15.33 -35.68 29.12
N THR A 38 -15.06 -35.55 27.81
CA THR A 38 -15.94 -34.90 26.84
C THR A 38 -17.33 -35.53 26.80
N ALA A 39 -17.40 -36.86 26.81
CA ALA A 39 -18.67 -37.57 26.74
C ALA A 39 -19.53 -37.34 28.00
N LEU A 40 -18.90 -37.29 29.18
CA LEU A 40 -19.57 -36.95 30.44
C LEU A 40 -20.06 -35.50 30.44
N ALA A 41 -19.21 -34.54 30.05
CA ALA A 41 -19.58 -33.13 30.00
C ALA A 41 -20.79 -32.88 29.08
N LEU A 42 -20.78 -33.48 27.88
CA LEU A 42 -21.90 -33.40 26.95
C LEU A 42 -23.15 -34.16 27.43
N GLN A 43 -22.99 -35.25 28.19
CA GLN A 43 -24.11 -35.94 28.82
C GLN A 43 -24.76 -35.07 29.91
N VAL A 44 -23.96 -34.49 30.80
CA VAL A 44 -24.45 -33.58 31.85
C VAL A 44 -25.13 -32.37 31.25
N ALA A 45 -24.54 -31.77 30.20
CA ALA A 45 -25.16 -30.66 29.49
C ALA A 45 -26.58 -31.00 29.01
N ARG A 46 -26.80 -32.19 28.44
CA ARG A 46 -28.15 -32.64 28.06
C ARG A 46 -29.08 -32.79 29.25
N LEU A 47 -28.59 -33.30 30.38
CA LEU A 47 -29.40 -33.53 31.60
C LEU A 47 -29.83 -32.22 32.28
N VAL A 48 -29.05 -31.13 32.16
CA VAL A 48 -29.37 -29.82 32.76
C VAL A 48 -30.03 -28.85 31.78
N ARG A 49 -30.37 -29.28 30.57
CA ARG A 49 -30.87 -28.41 29.49
C ARG A 49 -32.02 -27.49 29.90
N GLU A 50 -32.94 -27.97 30.71
CA GLU A 50 -34.10 -27.20 31.19
C GLU A 50 -33.71 -26.01 32.09
N HIS A 51 -32.52 -26.03 32.70
CA HIS A 51 -32.04 -24.96 33.57
C HIS A 51 -31.39 -23.80 32.81
N PHE A 52 -31.04 -24.01 31.53
CA PHE A 52 -30.36 -23.04 30.66
C PHE A 52 -31.15 -22.78 29.37
N PRO A 53 -32.34 -22.16 29.46
CA PRO A 53 -33.23 -22.00 28.32
C PRO A 53 -32.71 -21.01 27.27
N ASP A 54 -31.76 -20.14 27.63
CA ASP A 54 -31.19 -19.17 26.69
C ASP A 54 -30.09 -19.78 25.80
N GLY A 55 -29.65 -21.01 26.09
CA GLY A 55 -28.80 -21.80 25.20
C GLY A 55 -27.75 -22.65 25.90
N GLN A 56 -27.21 -23.62 25.15
CA GLN A 56 -26.05 -24.42 25.54
C GLN A 56 -25.05 -24.42 24.39
N PHE A 57 -23.81 -24.02 24.66
CA PHE A 57 -22.78 -23.88 23.64
C PHE A 57 -21.58 -24.75 23.98
N HIS A 58 -21.11 -25.51 22.99
CA HIS A 58 -19.92 -26.36 23.12
C HIS A 58 -18.81 -25.79 22.24
N VAL A 59 -17.64 -25.59 22.84
CA VAL A 59 -16.43 -25.13 22.18
C VAL A 59 -15.32 -26.13 22.48
N ASP A 60 -14.82 -26.80 21.44
CA ASP A 60 -13.65 -27.68 21.52
C ASP A 60 -12.36 -26.84 21.34
N LEU A 61 -11.60 -26.72 22.43
CA LEU A 61 -10.34 -25.97 22.47
C LEU A 61 -9.15 -26.75 21.93
N ARG A 62 -9.31 -28.06 21.67
CA ARG A 62 -8.29 -28.91 21.05
C ARG A 62 -6.95 -28.92 21.80
N GLY A 63 -6.96 -28.64 23.10
CA GLY A 63 -5.77 -28.52 23.93
C GLY A 63 -5.01 -29.83 24.10
N SER A 64 -5.67 -30.97 23.90
CA SER A 64 -4.98 -32.25 23.83
C SER A 64 -4.30 -32.49 22.48
N ARG A 65 -4.71 -31.77 21.43
CA ARG A 65 -4.20 -31.92 20.07
C ARG A 65 -2.98 -31.03 19.85
N ARG A 66 -2.30 -31.26 18.73
CA ARG A 66 -1.12 -30.49 18.34
C ARG A 66 -1.40 -29.02 18.01
N VAL A 67 -2.61 -28.73 17.54
CA VAL A 67 -3.06 -27.39 17.16
C VAL A 67 -4.21 -26.98 18.08
N PRO A 68 -3.92 -26.43 19.26
CA PRO A 68 -4.96 -25.90 20.14
C PRO A 68 -5.64 -24.70 19.47
N LEU A 69 -6.91 -24.51 19.81
CA LEU A 69 -7.65 -23.32 19.41
C LEU A 69 -7.20 -22.14 20.29
N PRO A 70 -6.74 -21.01 19.70
CA PRO A 70 -6.35 -19.85 20.49
C PRO A 70 -7.51 -19.22 21.29
N PRO A 71 -7.22 -18.50 22.40
CA PRO A 71 -8.25 -17.90 23.24
C PRO A 71 -9.16 -16.90 22.53
N ASP A 72 -8.57 -15.97 21.79
CA ASP A 72 -9.28 -14.98 20.98
C ASP A 72 -10.22 -15.66 19.98
N ALA A 73 -9.75 -16.73 19.35
CA ALA A 73 -10.55 -17.50 18.41
C ALA A 73 -11.74 -18.21 19.07
N ALA A 74 -11.51 -18.84 20.22
CA ALA A 74 -12.54 -19.51 20.99
C ALA A 74 -13.62 -18.53 21.47
N LEU A 75 -13.21 -17.36 21.97
CA LEU A 75 -14.12 -16.30 22.42
C LEU A 75 -14.91 -15.69 21.25
N HIS A 76 -14.25 -15.45 20.11
CA HIS A 76 -14.88 -14.93 18.90
C HIS A 76 -15.95 -15.91 18.38
N LEU A 77 -15.64 -17.21 18.30
CA LEU A 77 -16.60 -18.24 17.93
C LEU A 77 -17.81 -18.27 18.87
N LEU A 78 -17.56 -18.14 20.19
CA LEU A 78 -18.64 -18.12 21.17
C LEU A 78 -19.54 -16.89 21.03
N LEU A 79 -18.98 -15.70 20.80
CA LEU A 79 -19.76 -14.48 20.55
C LEU A 79 -20.65 -14.61 19.31
N ARG A 80 -20.14 -15.23 18.24
CA ARG A 80 -20.93 -15.53 17.05
C ARG A 80 -22.06 -16.51 17.36
N LEU A 81 -21.79 -17.57 18.13
CA LEU A 81 -22.81 -18.53 18.57
C LEU A 81 -23.89 -17.88 19.45
N LEU A 82 -23.53 -16.87 20.24
CA LEU A 82 -24.44 -16.07 21.05
C LEU A 82 -25.25 -15.04 20.24
N GLY A 83 -25.05 -14.97 18.92
CA GLY A 83 -25.80 -14.11 18.00
C GLY A 83 -25.18 -12.73 17.77
N THR A 84 -23.93 -12.50 18.20
CA THR A 84 -23.23 -11.24 17.89
C THR A 84 -22.86 -11.22 16.41
N PRO A 85 -23.27 -10.20 15.63
CA PRO A 85 -22.86 -10.07 14.24
C PRO A 85 -21.35 -9.89 14.16
N ALA A 86 -20.73 -10.42 13.10
CA ALA A 86 -19.27 -10.45 12.98
C ALA A 86 -18.64 -9.04 13.03
N GLU A 87 -19.35 -8.05 12.51
CA GLU A 87 -18.96 -6.63 12.48
C GLU A 87 -19.01 -5.98 13.87
N GLY A 88 -19.82 -6.52 14.79
CA GLY A 88 -19.97 -6.02 16.15
C GLY A 88 -19.01 -6.67 17.16
N ILE A 89 -18.20 -7.63 16.74
CA ILE A 89 -17.22 -8.28 17.62
C ILE A 89 -15.94 -7.43 17.65
N PRO A 90 -15.44 -7.03 18.83
CA PRO A 90 -14.19 -6.31 18.95
C PRO A 90 -13.00 -7.05 18.33
N ARG A 91 -11.98 -6.29 17.93
CA ARG A 91 -10.76 -6.85 17.30
C ARG A 91 -9.65 -7.14 18.30
N GLU A 92 -9.66 -6.47 19.45
CA GLU A 92 -8.65 -6.63 20.49
C GLU A 92 -9.04 -7.74 21.49
N PRO A 93 -8.11 -8.65 21.86
CA PRO A 93 -8.42 -9.81 22.69
C PRO A 93 -9.13 -9.47 24.02
N ASP A 94 -8.67 -8.43 24.71
CA ASP A 94 -9.24 -8.02 26.00
C ASP A 94 -10.69 -7.51 25.85
N ASP A 95 -10.98 -6.80 24.76
CA ASP A 95 -12.32 -6.31 24.45
C ASP A 95 -13.29 -7.44 24.08
N ILE A 96 -12.80 -8.51 23.45
CA ILE A 96 -13.61 -9.70 23.11
C ILE A 96 -14.09 -10.40 24.38
N ALA A 97 -13.22 -10.53 25.39
CA ALA A 97 -13.60 -11.10 26.68
C ALA A 97 -14.67 -10.23 27.38
N ALA A 98 -14.50 -8.90 27.37
CA ALA A 98 -15.50 -7.98 27.92
C ALA A 98 -16.84 -8.05 27.17
N ALA A 99 -16.80 -8.16 25.83
CA ALA A 99 -17.98 -8.34 25.00
C ALA A 99 -18.71 -9.65 25.31
N LEU A 100 -17.98 -10.75 25.56
CA LEU A 100 -18.57 -12.02 25.96
C LEU A 100 -19.31 -11.90 27.30
N HIS A 101 -18.68 -11.29 28.30
CA HIS A 101 -19.31 -11.05 29.60
C HIS A 101 -20.58 -10.20 29.48
N SER A 102 -20.54 -9.17 28.63
CA SER A 102 -21.71 -8.34 28.32
C SER A 102 -22.82 -9.14 27.65
N ALA A 103 -22.49 -9.96 26.65
CA ALA A 103 -23.43 -10.79 25.89
C ALA A 103 -24.13 -11.87 26.74
N LEU A 104 -23.47 -12.32 27.81
CA LEU A 104 -23.99 -13.31 28.77
C LEU A 104 -24.79 -12.68 29.93
N ARG A 105 -24.71 -11.37 30.13
CA ARG A 105 -25.37 -10.68 31.26
C ARG A 105 -26.89 -10.83 31.17
N GLY A 106 -27.51 -11.31 32.26
CA GLY A 106 -28.97 -11.48 32.35
C GLY A 106 -29.51 -12.69 31.57
N LYS A 107 -28.64 -13.55 31.03
CA LYS A 107 -29.01 -14.80 30.36
C LYS A 107 -28.72 -16.02 31.24
N ARG A 108 -29.37 -17.14 30.95
CA ARG A 108 -29.13 -18.46 31.54
C ARG A 108 -28.57 -19.40 30.48
N VAL A 109 -27.24 -19.40 30.37
CA VAL A 109 -26.49 -20.13 29.35
C VAL A 109 -25.55 -21.16 30.01
N LEU A 110 -25.45 -22.35 29.42
CA LEU A 110 -24.40 -23.32 29.75
C LEU A 110 -23.29 -23.28 28.70
N LEU A 111 -22.05 -23.09 29.14
CA LEU A 111 -20.87 -23.21 28.29
C LEU A 111 -20.17 -24.55 28.57
N VAL A 112 -19.90 -25.34 27.54
CA VAL A 112 -19.05 -26.53 27.62
C VAL A 112 -17.74 -26.22 26.90
N VAL A 113 -16.69 -26.00 27.69
CA VAL A 113 -15.33 -25.69 27.23
C VAL A 113 -14.53 -26.97 27.27
N ASP A 114 -14.41 -27.60 26.13
CA ASP A 114 -13.89 -28.96 26.01
C ASP A 114 -12.40 -28.93 25.62
N ASP A 115 -11.64 -29.85 26.20
CA ASP A 115 -10.24 -30.11 25.92
C ASP A 115 -9.32 -28.91 26.17
N ALA A 116 -9.43 -28.26 27.33
CA ALA A 116 -8.57 -27.14 27.70
C ALA A 116 -7.15 -27.60 28.08
N SER A 117 -6.13 -26.83 27.66
CA SER A 117 -4.71 -27.10 27.97
C SER A 117 -3.93 -25.94 28.60
N THR A 118 -4.38 -24.69 28.44
CA THR A 118 -3.64 -23.52 28.96
C THR A 118 -4.41 -22.79 30.07
N PRO A 119 -3.72 -22.31 31.12
CA PRO A 119 -4.34 -21.49 32.16
C PRO A 119 -4.99 -20.22 31.62
N GLU A 120 -4.46 -19.64 30.55
CA GLU A 120 -4.98 -18.41 29.92
C GLU A 120 -6.37 -18.65 29.32
N LEU A 121 -6.51 -19.73 28.53
CA LEU A 121 -7.81 -20.16 27.98
C LEU A 121 -8.83 -20.35 29.09
N LEU A 122 -8.40 -21.02 30.15
CA LEU A 122 -9.26 -21.28 31.29
C LEU A 122 -9.68 -20.00 32.01
N ARG A 123 -8.80 -19.03 32.21
CA ARG A 123 -9.18 -17.75 32.83
C ARG A 123 -10.22 -16.99 32.00
N CYS A 124 -10.12 -17.04 30.67
CA CYS A 124 -11.10 -16.43 29.77
C CYS A 124 -12.52 -17.00 29.92
N PHE A 125 -12.65 -18.28 30.31
CA PHE A 125 -13.95 -18.96 30.44
C PHE A 125 -14.38 -19.27 31.89
N ALA A 126 -13.43 -19.41 32.80
CA ALA A 126 -13.61 -19.88 34.18
C ALA A 126 -13.55 -18.76 35.22
N GLY A 127 -13.54 -17.47 34.82
CA GLY A 127 -13.84 -16.36 35.73
C GLY A 127 -15.18 -16.55 36.46
N GLU A 128 -15.64 -15.59 37.27
CA GLU A 128 -16.99 -15.70 37.84
C GLU A 128 -18.03 -15.50 36.73
N PRO A 129 -18.73 -16.55 36.26
CA PRO A 129 -19.71 -16.37 35.20
C PRO A 129 -20.88 -15.53 35.74
N PRO A 130 -21.56 -14.74 34.89
CA PRO A 130 -22.74 -13.98 35.30
C PRO A 130 -23.77 -14.87 35.99
N GLU A 131 -24.56 -14.29 36.89
CA GLU A 131 -25.63 -15.01 37.57
C GLU A 131 -26.60 -15.64 36.55
N GLY A 132 -26.88 -16.94 36.72
CA GLY A 132 -27.68 -17.74 35.78
C GLY A 132 -26.87 -18.53 34.75
N CYS A 133 -25.57 -18.23 34.58
CA CYS A 133 -24.68 -18.97 33.69
C CYS A 133 -23.85 -20.02 34.44
N ALA A 134 -23.51 -21.10 33.75
CA ALA A 134 -22.58 -22.12 34.25
C ALA A 134 -21.60 -22.57 33.15
N VAL A 135 -20.45 -23.10 33.56
CA VAL A 135 -19.38 -23.55 32.69
C VAL A 135 -18.93 -24.96 33.09
N ILE A 136 -18.91 -25.89 32.14
CA ILE A 136 -18.27 -27.20 32.30
C ILE A 136 -16.98 -27.16 31.50
N VAL A 137 -15.86 -27.41 32.16
CA VAL A 137 -14.53 -27.46 31.55
C VAL A 137 -14.06 -28.90 31.54
N THR A 138 -13.50 -29.39 30.43
CA THR A 138 -12.76 -30.66 30.42
C THR A 138 -11.28 -30.40 30.16
N ALA A 139 -10.39 -31.11 30.86
CA ALA A 139 -8.93 -30.93 30.71
C ALA A 139 -8.16 -32.25 30.92
N ARG A 140 -6.94 -32.33 30.37
CA ARG A 140 -6.07 -33.52 30.57
C ARG A 140 -5.61 -33.68 32.01
N GLY A 141 -5.07 -32.62 32.60
CA GLY A 141 -4.62 -32.55 33.99
C GLY A 141 -5.18 -31.32 34.70
N LEU A 142 -4.77 -31.10 35.96
CA LEU A 142 -5.17 -29.94 36.75
C LEU A 142 -4.29 -28.72 36.38
N PRO A 143 -4.85 -27.69 35.73
CA PRO A 143 -4.11 -26.50 35.36
C PRO A 143 -3.85 -25.61 36.58
N PRO A 144 -2.64 -25.05 36.74
CA PRO A 144 -2.32 -24.17 37.86
C PRO A 144 -3.11 -22.85 37.79
N GLY A 145 -3.61 -22.37 38.94
CA GLY A 145 -4.30 -21.08 39.06
C GLY A 145 -5.81 -21.10 38.79
N LEU A 146 -6.47 -22.23 39.06
CA LEU A 146 -7.92 -22.33 39.03
C LEU A 146 -8.59 -21.37 40.03
N PRO A 147 -9.75 -20.77 39.68
CA PRO A 147 -10.53 -19.97 40.61
C PRO A 147 -10.99 -20.80 41.82
N ALA A 148 -11.05 -20.18 42.99
CA ALA A 148 -11.46 -20.82 44.23
C ALA A 148 -12.91 -21.37 44.22
N HIS A 149 -13.75 -20.91 43.30
CA HIS A 149 -15.14 -21.35 43.11
C HIS A 149 -15.32 -22.49 42.10
N CYS A 150 -14.22 -23.08 41.60
CA CYS A 150 -14.27 -24.22 40.68
C CYS A 150 -14.48 -25.54 41.45
N SER A 151 -15.52 -26.29 41.08
CA SER A 151 -15.74 -27.67 41.57
C SER A 151 -15.00 -28.65 40.68
N GLU A 152 -14.23 -29.55 41.26
CA GLU A 152 -13.48 -30.54 40.50
C GLU A 152 -14.12 -31.93 40.57
N VAL A 153 -14.20 -32.57 39.40
CA VAL A 153 -14.74 -33.92 39.20
C VAL A 153 -13.68 -34.77 38.50
N TRP A 154 -13.29 -35.87 39.16
CA TRP A 154 -12.29 -36.79 38.67
C TRP A 154 -12.91 -38.07 38.13
N LEU A 155 -12.49 -38.49 36.94
CA LEU A 155 -12.82 -39.81 36.38
C LEU A 155 -11.78 -40.85 36.76
N ASP A 156 -12.27 -42.03 37.15
CA ASP A 156 -11.48 -43.25 37.32
C ASP A 156 -11.79 -44.24 36.19
N SER A 157 -10.97 -45.29 36.04
CA SER A 157 -11.23 -46.34 35.05
C SER A 157 -12.54 -47.06 35.37
N LEU A 158 -13.18 -47.63 34.34
CA LEU A 158 -14.40 -48.43 34.52
C LEU A 158 -14.13 -49.64 35.41
N SER A 159 -15.15 -50.13 36.11
CA SER A 159 -15.07 -51.46 36.72
C SER A 159 -15.09 -52.55 35.64
N ALA A 160 -14.76 -53.78 36.02
CA ALA A 160 -14.81 -54.92 35.12
C ALA A 160 -16.20 -55.10 34.45
N ASP A 161 -17.28 -54.90 35.21
CA ASP A 161 -18.65 -55.04 34.67
C ASP A 161 -19.06 -53.83 33.81
N GLY A 162 -18.59 -52.63 34.16
CA GLY A 162 -18.76 -51.43 33.33
C GLY A 162 -18.01 -51.53 32.00
N ALA A 163 -16.78 -52.05 32.03
CA ALA A 163 -15.96 -52.31 30.85
C ALA A 163 -16.57 -53.40 29.96
N LEU A 164 -17.09 -54.49 30.55
CA LEU A 164 -17.80 -55.53 29.81
C LEU A 164 -19.06 -54.99 29.13
N THR A 165 -19.87 -54.22 29.87
CA THR A 165 -21.08 -53.59 29.32
C THR A 165 -20.75 -52.68 28.14
N LEU A 166 -19.67 -51.90 28.23
CA LEU A 166 -19.22 -51.03 27.13
C LEU A 166 -18.68 -51.83 25.94
N LEU A 167 -17.95 -52.92 26.20
CA LEU A 167 -17.45 -53.81 25.17
C LEU A 167 -18.60 -54.43 24.36
N GLU A 168 -19.57 -55.01 25.06
CA GLU A 168 -20.78 -55.61 24.46
C GLU A 168 -21.56 -54.58 23.65
N ALA A 169 -21.70 -53.36 24.15
CA ALA A 169 -22.37 -52.28 23.42
C ALA A 169 -21.61 -51.83 22.15
N THR A 170 -20.32 -52.14 22.04
CA THR A 170 -19.48 -51.81 20.87
C THR A 170 -19.44 -52.94 19.84
N LEU A 171 -19.72 -54.18 20.25
CA LEU A 171 -19.75 -55.34 19.36
C LEU A 171 -20.96 -55.29 18.42
N ARG A 172 -20.71 -55.52 17.12
CA ARG A 172 -21.73 -55.64 16.06
C ARG A 172 -22.10 -57.09 15.75
N ARG A 173 -21.47 -58.04 16.46
CA ARG A 173 -21.73 -59.47 16.37
C ARG A 173 -21.91 -60.04 17.77
N THR A 174 -22.69 -61.10 17.89
CA THR A 174 -22.88 -61.78 19.18
C THR A 174 -21.70 -62.71 19.46
N ILE A 175 -20.98 -62.46 20.56
CA ILE A 175 -19.98 -63.36 21.14
C ILE A 175 -20.56 -63.80 22.48
N ARG A 176 -20.94 -65.08 22.63
CA ARG A 176 -21.65 -65.60 23.83
C ARG A 176 -20.72 -66.32 24.82
N ASP A 177 -19.49 -65.83 24.96
CA ASP A 177 -18.46 -66.48 25.78
C ASP A 177 -17.81 -65.46 26.70
N ASP A 178 -18.40 -65.29 27.89
CA ASP A 178 -17.89 -64.37 28.93
C ASP A 178 -16.51 -64.82 29.43
N ASP A 179 -16.23 -66.12 29.42
CA ASP A 179 -14.95 -66.70 29.79
C ASP A 179 -13.85 -66.36 28.77
N LEU A 180 -14.22 -65.94 27.55
CA LEU A 180 -13.31 -65.41 26.52
C LEU A 180 -13.18 -63.88 26.55
N LEU A 181 -14.27 -63.16 26.81
CA LEU A 181 -14.29 -61.69 26.80
C LEU A 181 -13.61 -61.07 28.04
N ARG A 182 -13.80 -61.66 29.23
CA ARG A 182 -13.21 -61.14 30.47
C ARG A 182 -11.68 -61.18 30.49
N PRO A 183 -11.01 -62.26 30.02
CA PRO A 183 -9.55 -62.27 29.90
C PRO A 183 -9.03 -61.23 28.90
N LEU A 184 -9.69 -61.06 27.75
CA LEU A 184 -9.35 -60.02 26.76
C LEU A 184 -9.40 -58.61 27.37
N LEU A 185 -10.46 -58.31 28.14
CA LEU A 185 -10.59 -57.04 28.86
C LEU A 185 -9.51 -56.86 29.92
N SER A 186 -9.17 -57.91 30.66
CA SER A 186 -8.14 -57.86 31.70
C SER A 186 -6.74 -57.53 31.16
N GLY A 187 -6.48 -57.79 29.87
CA GLY A 187 -5.25 -57.41 29.18
C GLY A 187 -5.18 -55.94 28.75
N THR A 188 -6.20 -55.14 29.06
CA THR A 188 -6.26 -53.72 28.69
C THR A 188 -6.52 -52.85 29.91
N THR A 189 -6.05 -51.61 29.85
CA THR A 189 -6.52 -50.58 30.78
C THR A 189 -8.01 -50.30 30.51
N TRP A 190 -8.87 -50.45 31.52
CA TRP A 190 -10.35 -50.35 31.42
C TRP A 190 -10.87 -48.91 31.19
N TRP A 191 -10.11 -48.12 30.44
CA TRP A 191 -10.53 -46.82 29.98
C TRP A 191 -11.48 -46.96 28.78
N PRO A 192 -12.51 -46.12 28.68
CA PRO A 192 -13.54 -46.25 27.65
C PRO A 192 -13.03 -46.32 26.20
N LEU A 193 -12.02 -45.52 25.85
CA LEU A 193 -11.46 -45.54 24.50
C LEU A 193 -10.79 -46.89 24.19
N THR A 194 -9.98 -47.41 25.10
CA THR A 194 -9.30 -48.71 24.92
C THR A 194 -10.31 -49.85 24.78
N VAL A 195 -11.35 -49.85 25.61
CA VAL A 195 -12.44 -50.84 25.54
C VAL A 195 -13.19 -50.75 24.21
N ARG A 196 -13.48 -49.54 23.72
CA ARG A 196 -14.14 -49.34 22.41
C ARG A 196 -13.25 -49.82 21.26
N LEU A 197 -11.95 -49.51 21.29
CA LEU A 197 -11.01 -49.96 20.27
C LEU A 197 -10.87 -51.49 20.27
N LEU A 198 -10.85 -52.12 21.45
CA LEU A 198 -10.89 -53.58 21.58
C LEU A 198 -12.17 -54.16 20.97
N GLY A 199 -13.34 -53.58 21.29
CA GLY A 199 -14.62 -54.00 20.71
C GLY A 199 -14.67 -53.84 19.19
N SER A 200 -14.17 -52.72 18.67
CA SER A 200 -14.04 -52.50 17.22
C SER A 200 -13.13 -53.53 16.56
N TRP A 201 -11.96 -53.82 17.14
CA TRP A 201 -11.05 -54.83 16.60
C TRP A 201 -11.65 -56.24 16.65
N LEU A 202 -12.40 -56.55 17.72
CA LEU A 202 -13.14 -57.81 17.84
C LEU A 202 -14.28 -57.94 16.82
N ASN A 203 -14.72 -56.90 16.12
CA ASN A 203 -15.69 -57.05 15.05
C ASN A 203 -15.09 -57.67 13.78
N SER A 204 -13.78 -57.49 13.55
CA SER A 204 -13.06 -57.99 12.37
C SER A 204 -12.07 -59.12 12.68
N ALA A 205 -11.60 -59.27 13.92
CA ALA A 205 -10.61 -60.27 14.33
C ALA A 205 -11.21 -61.56 14.91
N ASN A 206 -10.42 -62.63 14.93
CA ASN A 206 -10.73 -63.87 15.63
C ASN A 206 -10.37 -63.74 17.12
N PRO A 207 -11.31 -63.91 18.08
CA PRO A 207 -11.03 -63.57 19.49
C PRO A 207 -9.89 -64.36 20.16
N PRO A 208 -9.71 -65.68 19.95
CA PRO A 208 -8.55 -66.42 20.48
C PRO A 208 -7.20 -65.93 19.94
N GLU A 209 -7.14 -65.56 18.66
CA GLU A 209 -5.91 -65.00 18.06
C GLU A 209 -5.58 -63.63 18.65
N LEU A 210 -6.61 -62.78 18.84
CA LEU A 210 -6.43 -61.49 19.49
C LEU A 210 -5.99 -61.64 20.95
N ALA A 211 -6.51 -62.63 21.68
CA ALA A 211 -6.07 -62.93 23.03
C ALA A 211 -4.58 -63.27 23.06
N TYR A 212 -4.13 -64.15 22.15
CA TYR A 212 -2.72 -64.50 22.02
C TYR A 212 -1.84 -63.27 21.73
N LEU A 213 -2.27 -62.39 20.82
CA LEU A 213 -1.55 -61.14 20.50
C LEU A 213 -1.45 -60.19 21.68
N LEU A 214 -2.54 -60.00 22.43
CA LEU A 214 -2.56 -59.15 23.60
C LEU A 214 -1.61 -59.69 24.67
N TYR A 215 -1.71 -60.96 25.05
CA TYR A 215 -0.80 -61.57 26.04
C TYR A 215 0.66 -61.57 25.60
N GLY A 216 0.93 -61.72 24.29
CA GLY A 216 2.27 -61.71 23.72
C GLY A 216 2.95 -60.33 23.67
N ALA A 217 2.20 -59.23 23.88
CA ALA A 217 2.71 -57.86 23.79
C ALA A 217 3.59 -57.41 24.98
N GLY A 218 3.76 -58.25 26.00
CA GLY A 218 4.63 -58.01 27.14
C GLY A 218 3.91 -57.44 28.37
N GLU A 219 3.94 -56.12 28.55
CA GLU A 219 3.38 -55.44 29.73
C GLU A 219 1.86 -55.59 29.80
N GLN A 220 1.35 -56.02 30.97
CA GLN A 220 -0.07 -56.22 31.22
C GLN A 220 -0.49 -55.50 32.51
N PRO A 221 -1.63 -54.77 32.51
CA PRO A 221 -2.50 -54.50 31.36
C PRO A 221 -1.86 -53.52 30.37
N LEU A 222 -2.17 -53.66 29.07
CA LEU A 222 -1.68 -52.72 28.06
C LEU A 222 -2.25 -51.31 28.28
N SER A 223 -1.34 -50.32 28.34
CA SER A 223 -1.69 -48.91 28.22
C SER A 223 -2.34 -48.63 26.86
N LEU A 224 -3.06 -47.51 26.73
CA LEU A 224 -3.62 -47.10 25.44
C LEU A 224 -2.55 -47.02 24.34
N GLU A 225 -1.36 -46.51 24.67
CA GLU A 225 -0.25 -46.41 23.72
C GLU A 225 0.25 -47.79 23.27
N GLY A 226 0.41 -48.73 24.22
CA GLY A 226 0.80 -50.11 23.92
C GLY A 226 -0.25 -50.82 23.05
N PHE A 227 -1.53 -50.61 23.35
CA PHE A 227 -2.65 -51.14 22.58
C PHE A 227 -2.71 -50.56 21.16
N LEU A 228 -2.57 -49.24 21.01
CA LEU A 228 -2.55 -48.58 19.70
C LEU A 228 -1.37 -49.06 18.85
N ARG A 229 -0.17 -49.18 19.43
CA ARG A 229 0.99 -49.75 18.75
C ARG A 229 0.68 -51.13 18.19
N LEU A 230 0.18 -52.02 19.04
CA LEU A 230 -0.19 -53.38 18.66
C LEU A 230 -1.27 -53.40 17.57
N ARG A 231 -2.32 -52.58 17.70
CA ARG A 231 -3.40 -52.49 16.70
C ARG A 231 -2.88 -52.04 15.34
N LEU A 232 -2.06 -51.00 15.32
CA LEU A 232 -1.50 -50.42 14.10
C LEU A 232 -0.57 -51.41 13.38
N ASP A 233 0.22 -52.18 14.13
CA ASP A 233 1.12 -53.20 13.56
C ASP A 233 0.35 -54.36 12.90
N HIS A 234 -0.93 -54.54 13.25
CA HIS A 234 -1.82 -55.57 12.71
C HIS A 234 -2.95 -54.98 11.84
N LEU A 235 -2.79 -53.75 11.33
CA LEU A 235 -3.67 -53.22 10.30
C LEU A 235 -3.24 -53.72 8.92
N PRO A 236 -4.20 -53.96 7.99
CA PRO A 236 -3.86 -54.12 6.58
C PRO A 236 -3.01 -52.95 6.11
N TRP A 237 -1.97 -53.22 5.31
CA TRP A 237 -1.00 -52.20 4.88
C TRP A 237 -1.67 -50.96 4.26
N ALA A 238 -2.69 -51.15 3.41
CA ALA A 238 -3.44 -50.04 2.81
C ALA A 238 -4.15 -49.16 3.85
N SER A 239 -4.72 -49.75 4.91
CA SER A 239 -5.38 -49.02 6.00
C SER A 239 -4.36 -48.30 6.88
N ALA A 240 -3.22 -48.93 7.18
CA ALA A 240 -2.14 -48.31 7.94
C ALA A 240 -1.56 -47.10 7.19
N THR A 241 -1.22 -47.28 5.91
CA THR A 241 -0.71 -46.20 5.05
C THR A 241 -1.69 -45.04 4.96
N ALA A 242 -2.97 -45.32 4.67
CA ALA A 242 -4.00 -44.29 4.61
C ALA A 242 -4.16 -43.55 5.95
N LEU A 243 -4.19 -44.25 7.07
CA LEU A 243 -4.29 -43.64 8.40
C LEU A 243 -3.09 -42.71 8.70
N HIS A 244 -1.88 -43.13 8.33
CA HIS A 244 -0.67 -42.33 8.49
C HIS A 244 -0.63 -41.09 7.57
N GLN A 245 -1.17 -41.19 6.35
CA GLN A 245 -1.36 -40.07 5.44
C GLN A 245 -2.44 -39.11 5.96
N LEU A 246 -3.59 -39.61 6.39
CA LEU A 246 -4.69 -38.81 6.94
C LEU A 246 -4.27 -38.03 8.20
N ALA A 247 -3.36 -38.60 9.01
CA ALA A 247 -2.83 -37.93 10.20
C ALA A 247 -2.04 -36.64 9.91
N VAL A 248 -1.67 -36.39 8.64
CA VAL A 248 -1.08 -35.10 8.21
C VAL A 248 -2.06 -33.95 8.34
N ALA A 249 -3.38 -34.20 8.42
CA ALA A 249 -4.35 -33.19 8.85
C ALA A 249 -4.06 -32.79 10.31
N GLU A 250 -3.47 -31.61 10.48
CA GLU A 250 -2.84 -31.17 11.73
C GLU A 250 -3.82 -30.95 12.90
N THR A 251 -5.08 -30.57 12.61
CA THR A 251 -6.11 -30.43 13.66
C THR A 251 -6.73 -31.76 14.07
N GLY A 252 -6.42 -32.85 13.35
CA GLY A 252 -7.03 -34.16 13.53
C GLY A 252 -8.45 -34.27 12.95
N GLU A 253 -8.97 -33.22 12.30
CA GLU A 253 -10.26 -33.23 11.59
C GLU A 253 -10.04 -32.87 10.12
N PHE A 254 -10.83 -33.47 9.23
CA PHE A 254 -10.71 -33.24 7.79
C PHE A 254 -12.00 -33.62 7.06
N SER A 255 -12.26 -32.93 5.97
CA SER A 255 -13.36 -33.22 5.05
C SER A 255 -13.02 -34.37 4.10
N PHE A 256 -14.03 -34.91 3.43
CA PHE A 256 -13.82 -35.95 2.40
C PHE A 256 -12.90 -35.47 1.25
N PRO A 257 -13.02 -34.23 0.73
CA PRO A 257 -12.04 -33.70 -0.23
C PRO A 257 -10.59 -33.64 0.29
N GLU A 258 -10.38 -33.23 1.54
CA GLU A 258 -9.05 -33.24 2.17
C GLU A 258 -8.50 -34.67 2.31
N ALA A 259 -9.36 -35.63 2.67
CA ALA A 259 -8.99 -37.04 2.73
C ALA A 259 -8.51 -37.58 1.38
N LEU A 260 -9.17 -37.20 0.28
CA LEU A 260 -8.76 -37.58 -1.08
C LEU A 260 -7.41 -36.96 -1.46
N ALA A 261 -7.19 -35.68 -1.13
CA ALA A 261 -5.89 -35.02 -1.37
C ALA A 261 -4.76 -35.73 -0.60
N LEU A 262 -5.01 -36.07 0.67
CA LEU A 262 -4.07 -36.76 1.54
C LEU A 262 -3.73 -38.17 1.06
N MET A 263 -4.72 -38.97 0.71
CA MET A 263 -4.50 -40.36 0.29
C MET A 263 -4.02 -40.49 -1.17
N GLY A 264 -4.28 -39.49 -2.02
CA GLY A 264 -4.04 -39.58 -3.45
C GLY A 264 -5.06 -40.47 -4.17
N PRO A 265 -4.75 -40.98 -5.37
CA PRO A 265 -5.70 -41.77 -6.16
C PRO A 265 -5.92 -43.16 -5.54
N VAL A 266 -6.95 -43.29 -4.71
CA VAL A 266 -7.35 -44.54 -4.06
C VAL A 266 -8.68 -45.06 -4.63
N PRO A 267 -8.74 -46.30 -5.14
CA PRO A 267 -9.99 -46.96 -5.49
C PRO A 267 -10.93 -47.04 -4.27
N ASP A 268 -12.17 -46.59 -4.42
CA ASP A 268 -13.20 -46.58 -3.35
C ASP A 268 -12.75 -45.96 -2.02
N ALA A 269 -12.13 -44.77 -2.07
CA ALA A 269 -11.66 -44.04 -0.88
C ALA A 269 -12.71 -43.91 0.25
N ARG A 270 -14.00 -43.77 -0.09
CA ARG A 270 -15.10 -43.73 0.88
C ARG A 270 -15.18 -45.00 1.72
N ARG A 271 -15.07 -46.18 1.07
CA ARG A 271 -15.09 -47.49 1.72
C ARG A 271 -13.91 -47.64 2.67
N LEU A 272 -12.73 -47.17 2.27
CA LEU A 272 -11.54 -47.21 3.12
C LEU A 272 -11.72 -46.36 4.39
N LEU A 273 -12.28 -45.15 4.26
CA LEU A 273 -12.60 -44.30 5.41
C LEU A 273 -13.65 -44.96 6.32
N ASP A 274 -14.70 -45.56 5.74
CA ASP A 274 -15.73 -46.28 6.51
C ASP A 274 -15.14 -47.48 7.27
N THR A 275 -14.20 -48.22 6.66
CA THR A 275 -13.45 -49.27 7.37
C THR A 275 -12.68 -48.69 8.56
N LEU A 276 -11.97 -47.56 8.40
CA LEU A 276 -11.23 -46.95 9.50
C LEU A 276 -12.15 -46.41 10.62
N VAL A 277 -13.37 -46.01 10.28
CA VAL A 277 -14.42 -45.64 11.26
C VAL A 277 -14.94 -46.88 11.99
N ASP A 278 -15.17 -47.98 11.28
CA ASP A 278 -15.62 -49.24 11.87
C ASP A 278 -14.57 -49.85 12.82
N GLU A 279 -13.30 -49.69 12.47
CA GLU A 279 -12.15 -50.04 13.30
C GLU A 279 -11.95 -49.11 14.51
N GLY A 280 -12.76 -48.04 14.64
CA GLY A 280 -12.72 -47.11 15.77
C GLY A 280 -11.51 -46.16 15.78
N LEU A 281 -10.72 -46.15 14.70
CA LEU A 281 -9.52 -45.32 14.54
C LEU A 281 -9.85 -43.92 14.00
N LEU A 282 -10.99 -43.79 13.32
CA LEU A 282 -11.61 -42.53 12.91
C LEU A 282 -13.03 -42.43 13.46
N GLU A 283 -13.52 -41.20 13.57
CA GLU A 283 -14.89 -40.86 13.92
C GLU A 283 -15.55 -40.08 12.79
N ARG A 284 -16.82 -40.37 12.51
CA ARG A 284 -17.63 -39.60 11.57
C ARG A 284 -18.20 -38.37 12.29
N ARG A 285 -17.77 -37.18 11.87
CA ARG A 285 -18.19 -35.88 12.44
C ARG A 285 -19.36 -35.26 11.68
N GLY A 286 -19.60 -35.71 10.45
CA GLY A 286 -20.72 -35.30 9.62
C GLY A 286 -20.83 -36.16 8.35
N PRO A 287 -21.71 -35.79 7.39
CA PRO A 287 -21.85 -36.53 6.14
C PRO A 287 -20.53 -36.66 5.37
N ASP A 288 -19.72 -35.60 5.33
CA ASP A 288 -18.42 -35.54 4.65
C ASP A 288 -17.28 -35.04 5.54
N ALA A 289 -17.41 -35.22 6.85
CA ALA A 289 -16.41 -34.81 7.83
C ALA A 289 -15.98 -36.00 8.70
N TYR A 290 -14.68 -36.14 8.86
CA TYR A 290 -14.01 -37.19 9.61
C TYR A 290 -13.07 -36.56 10.63
N GLY A 291 -12.76 -37.29 11.69
CA GLY A 291 -11.72 -36.87 12.61
C GLY A 291 -11.13 -38.04 13.40
N PHE A 292 -9.95 -37.81 13.95
CA PHE A 292 -9.31 -38.72 14.89
C PHE A 292 -9.80 -38.43 16.30
N HIS A 293 -9.76 -39.45 17.16
CA HIS A 293 -9.65 -39.19 18.59
C HIS A 293 -8.25 -38.61 18.88
N GLY A 294 -8.13 -37.57 19.73
CA GLY A 294 -6.86 -36.86 19.98
C GLY A 294 -5.69 -37.79 20.31
N ALA A 295 -5.89 -38.75 21.21
CA ALA A 295 -4.87 -39.75 21.56
C ALA A 295 -4.41 -40.64 20.39
N VAL A 296 -5.29 -40.95 19.44
CA VAL A 296 -4.94 -41.72 18.23
C VAL A 296 -4.11 -40.86 17.28
N HIS A 297 -4.51 -39.61 17.08
CA HIS A 297 -3.78 -38.64 16.25
C HIS A 297 -2.37 -38.39 16.79
N ASP A 298 -2.24 -38.13 18.09
CA ASP A 298 -0.96 -37.92 18.78
C ASP A 298 -0.03 -39.12 18.61
N HIS A 299 -0.54 -40.34 18.82
CA HIS A 299 0.24 -41.57 18.69
C HIS A 299 0.77 -41.77 17.26
N LEU A 300 -0.04 -41.46 16.24
CA LEU A 300 0.38 -41.57 14.84
C LEU A 300 1.58 -40.66 14.56
N HIS A 301 1.59 -39.41 15.04
CA HIS A 301 2.69 -38.47 14.81
C HIS A 301 4.02 -38.90 15.46
N GLY A 302 4.00 -39.76 16.48
CA GLY A 302 5.20 -40.32 17.11
C GLY A 302 5.95 -41.38 16.28
N ARG A 303 5.35 -41.89 15.20
CA ARG A 303 5.94 -42.99 14.38
C ARG A 303 6.71 -42.45 13.17
N THR A 304 7.92 -42.98 12.93
CA THR A 304 8.80 -42.60 11.81
C THR A 304 8.67 -43.50 10.58
N ALA A 305 8.08 -44.69 10.72
CA ALA A 305 8.02 -45.72 9.68
C ALA A 305 7.29 -45.32 8.37
N TYR A 306 6.56 -44.20 8.37
CA TYR A 306 5.77 -43.67 7.24
C TYR A 306 6.14 -42.23 6.88
N ALA A 307 7.39 -41.82 7.12
CA ALA A 307 7.83 -40.43 6.92
C ALA A 307 7.73 -39.99 5.45
N VAL A 308 8.00 -40.89 4.50
CA VAL A 308 7.96 -40.60 3.05
C VAL A 308 6.52 -40.36 2.60
N GLU A 309 5.61 -41.30 2.91
CA GLU A 309 4.20 -41.22 2.54
C GLU A 309 3.51 -39.99 3.14
N ARG A 310 3.94 -39.57 4.35
CA ARG A 310 3.50 -38.33 4.98
C ARG A 310 4.03 -37.08 4.30
N GLY A 311 5.29 -37.08 3.88
CA GLY A 311 5.86 -35.97 3.12
C GLY A 311 5.12 -35.76 1.79
N GLU A 312 4.82 -36.84 1.09
CA GLU A 312 4.03 -36.79 -0.15
C GLU A 312 2.58 -36.35 0.10
N ALA A 313 1.94 -36.87 1.16
CA ALA A 313 0.58 -36.46 1.54
C ALA A 313 0.52 -34.98 1.94
N ALA A 314 1.52 -34.48 2.67
CA ALA A 314 1.64 -33.06 3.01
C ALA A 314 1.78 -32.19 1.77
N ALA A 315 2.60 -32.58 0.80
CA ALA A 315 2.76 -31.85 -0.46
C ALA A 315 1.44 -31.79 -1.25
N ARG A 316 0.71 -32.91 -1.37
CA ARG A 316 -0.60 -32.96 -2.02
C ARG A 316 -1.64 -32.11 -1.30
N LEU A 317 -1.69 -32.18 0.03
CA LEU A 317 -2.63 -31.40 0.82
C LEU A 317 -2.33 -29.90 0.74
N LEU A 318 -1.06 -29.51 0.74
CA LEU A 318 -0.68 -28.10 0.61
C LEU A 318 -1.05 -27.55 -0.78
N ASP A 319 -0.87 -28.32 -1.86
CA ASP A 319 -1.32 -27.94 -3.20
C ASP A 319 -2.86 -27.85 -3.31
N PHE A 320 -3.56 -28.77 -2.64
CA PHE A 320 -5.01 -28.69 -2.48
C PHE A 320 -5.44 -27.41 -1.75
N TYR A 321 -4.76 -27.04 -0.65
CA TYR A 321 -5.04 -25.80 0.06
C TYR A 321 -4.68 -24.55 -0.73
N ARG A 322 -3.64 -24.56 -1.57
CA ARG A 322 -3.36 -23.47 -2.51
C ARG A 322 -4.54 -23.22 -3.43
N SER A 323 -5.08 -24.30 -4.00
CA SER A 323 -6.26 -24.23 -4.87
C SER A 323 -7.50 -23.72 -4.11
N ALA A 324 -7.67 -24.17 -2.86
CA ALA A 324 -8.82 -23.79 -2.03
C ALA A 324 -8.76 -22.32 -1.64
N ALA A 325 -7.58 -21.87 -1.21
CA ALA A 325 -7.30 -20.49 -0.87
C ALA A 325 -7.43 -19.57 -2.09
N ALA A 326 -6.98 -20.01 -3.27
CA ALA A 326 -7.14 -19.25 -4.51
C ALA A 326 -8.61 -19.05 -4.88
N THR A 327 -9.43 -20.11 -4.81
CA THR A 327 -10.88 -20.01 -5.05
C THR A 327 -11.57 -19.11 -4.02
N MET A 328 -11.19 -19.21 -2.74
CA MET A 328 -11.73 -18.32 -1.71
C MET A 328 -11.34 -16.86 -1.96
N TYR A 329 -10.08 -16.62 -2.32
CA TYR A 329 -9.54 -15.30 -2.61
C TYR A 329 -10.26 -14.65 -3.79
N GLU A 330 -10.46 -15.38 -4.89
CA GLU A 330 -11.17 -14.92 -6.09
C GLU A 330 -12.66 -14.66 -5.83
N ASN A 331 -13.33 -15.53 -5.04
CA ASN A 331 -14.72 -15.31 -4.66
C ASN A 331 -14.93 -14.03 -3.86
N ARG A 332 -13.95 -13.65 -3.01
CA ARG A 332 -13.97 -12.39 -2.26
C ARG A 332 -13.53 -11.19 -3.10
N ARG A 333 -12.81 -11.45 -4.20
CA ARG A 333 -12.22 -10.43 -5.08
C ARG A 333 -12.51 -10.74 -6.55
N PRO A 334 -13.79 -10.69 -6.97
CA PRO A 334 -14.17 -11.01 -8.34
C PRO A 334 -13.36 -10.18 -9.34
N GLY A 335 -12.82 -10.83 -10.38
CA GLY A 335 -12.01 -10.16 -11.39
C GLY A 335 -10.53 -9.97 -11.03
N THR A 336 -10.06 -10.57 -9.94
CA THR A 336 -8.62 -10.68 -9.67
C THR A 336 -7.93 -11.65 -10.63
N ALA A 337 -6.71 -11.32 -11.04
CA ALA A 337 -5.87 -12.18 -11.87
C ALA A 337 -4.93 -13.07 -11.04
N LEU A 338 -4.88 -12.88 -9.71
CA LEU A 338 -3.84 -13.47 -8.87
C LEU A 338 -3.85 -15.00 -8.90
N ALA A 339 -5.03 -15.64 -8.78
CA ALA A 339 -5.14 -17.10 -8.83
C ALA A 339 -4.55 -17.68 -10.12
N ARG A 340 -4.84 -17.04 -11.26
CA ARG A 340 -4.29 -17.38 -12.58
C ARG A 340 -2.77 -17.17 -12.64
N ARG A 341 -2.24 -16.08 -12.05
CA ARG A 341 -0.78 -15.82 -12.01
C ARG A 341 -0.01 -16.80 -11.14
N LEU A 342 -0.68 -17.42 -10.17
CA LEU A 342 -0.11 -18.45 -9.29
C LEU A 342 -0.30 -19.88 -9.83
N ASP A 343 -0.82 -20.03 -11.06
CA ASP A 343 -1.19 -21.32 -11.67
C ASP A 343 -2.03 -22.20 -10.74
N ALA A 344 -2.92 -21.59 -9.94
CA ALA A 344 -3.77 -22.28 -8.99
C ALA A 344 -5.06 -22.72 -9.66
N PRO A 345 -5.31 -24.03 -9.85
CA PRO A 345 -6.53 -24.49 -10.48
C PRO A 345 -7.73 -24.19 -9.56
N PRO A 346 -8.87 -23.76 -10.11
CA PRO A 346 -10.06 -23.50 -9.30
C PRO A 346 -10.59 -24.81 -8.72
N LEU A 347 -11.00 -24.78 -7.45
CA LEU A 347 -11.67 -25.90 -6.79
C LEU A 347 -13.18 -25.78 -7.01
N PRO A 348 -13.83 -26.77 -7.66
CA PRO A 348 -15.26 -26.71 -7.95
C PRO A 348 -16.15 -26.94 -6.71
N VAL A 349 -15.56 -27.26 -5.55
CA VAL A 349 -16.29 -27.61 -4.32
C VAL A 349 -16.03 -26.54 -3.26
N ARG A 350 -17.11 -26.03 -2.65
CA ARG A 350 -17.02 -25.15 -1.48
C ARG A 350 -16.65 -25.98 -0.25
N LEU A 351 -15.50 -25.67 0.34
CA LEU A 351 -15.06 -26.31 1.58
C LEU A 351 -15.69 -25.63 2.80
N PRO A 352 -16.07 -26.40 3.84
CA PRO A 352 -16.46 -25.84 5.12
C PRO A 352 -15.26 -25.18 5.82
N GLU A 353 -15.44 -24.07 6.56
CA GLU A 353 -14.33 -23.23 7.09
C GLU A 353 -13.27 -23.97 7.95
N GLY A 354 -13.55 -25.19 8.42
CA GLY A 354 -12.63 -26.01 9.22
C GLY A 354 -11.30 -26.38 8.53
N TRP A 355 -11.16 -26.18 7.22
CA TRP A 355 -9.89 -26.41 6.51
C TRP A 355 -8.83 -25.32 6.77
N ILE A 356 -9.23 -24.08 7.14
CA ILE A 356 -8.29 -22.97 7.33
C ILE A 356 -7.31 -23.25 8.49
N PRO A 357 -7.76 -23.67 9.69
CA PRO A 357 -6.85 -24.05 10.77
C PRO A 357 -5.90 -25.20 10.40
N ASN A 358 -6.35 -26.18 9.60
CA ASN A 358 -5.47 -27.24 9.10
C ASN A 358 -4.38 -26.69 8.18
N ALA A 359 -4.74 -25.79 7.25
CA ALA A 359 -3.79 -25.18 6.33
C ALA A 359 -2.71 -24.38 7.06
N LEU A 360 -3.11 -23.55 8.04
CA LEU A 360 -2.18 -22.75 8.84
C LEU A 360 -1.25 -23.61 9.69
N ALA A 361 -1.76 -24.68 10.30
CA ALA A 361 -0.93 -25.60 11.06
C ALA A 361 0.01 -26.44 10.17
N LEU A 362 -0.43 -26.82 8.97
CA LEU A 362 0.44 -27.50 8.01
C LEU A 362 1.58 -26.56 7.57
N LEU A 363 1.28 -25.28 7.34
CA LEU A 363 2.27 -24.25 7.02
C LEU A 363 3.31 -24.08 8.14
N ASP A 364 2.87 -24.04 9.39
CA ASP A 364 3.77 -23.98 10.55
C ASP A 364 4.80 -25.14 10.54
N ARG A 365 4.41 -26.31 10.05
CA ARG A 365 5.27 -27.52 10.03
C ARG A 365 6.14 -27.63 8.78
N THR A 366 5.54 -27.46 7.59
CA THR A 366 6.15 -27.79 6.30
C THR A 366 6.42 -26.59 5.40
N GLY A 367 5.94 -25.40 5.77
CA GLY A 367 5.99 -24.18 4.96
C GLY A 367 7.38 -23.54 4.92
N ARG A 368 8.33 -24.15 4.20
CA ARG A 368 9.58 -23.46 3.79
C ARG A 368 9.64 -23.23 2.28
N SER A 369 8.59 -23.65 1.58
CA SER A 369 8.52 -23.64 0.12
C SER A 369 7.78 -22.41 -0.38
N ALA A 370 8.01 -22.09 -1.67
CA ALA A 370 7.22 -21.14 -2.43
C ALA A 370 5.71 -21.35 -2.27
N LEU A 371 5.27 -22.62 -2.28
CA LEU A 371 3.87 -23.01 -2.15
C LEU A 371 3.32 -22.60 -0.78
N GLY A 372 4.12 -22.72 0.29
CA GLY A 372 3.73 -22.29 1.62
C GLY A 372 3.47 -20.77 1.70
N ALA A 373 4.36 -19.98 1.11
CA ALA A 373 4.18 -18.52 1.06
C ALA A 373 2.93 -18.11 0.28
N TRP A 374 2.58 -18.83 -0.80
CA TRP A 374 1.36 -18.57 -1.56
C TRP A 374 0.10 -18.86 -0.77
N VAL A 375 0.05 -19.98 -0.04
CA VAL A 375 -1.09 -20.29 0.82
C VAL A 375 -1.24 -19.23 1.91
N LEU A 376 -0.15 -18.78 2.54
CA LEU A 376 -0.19 -17.67 3.50
C LEU A 376 -0.78 -16.41 2.84
N PHE A 377 -0.25 -15.99 1.69
CA PHE A 377 -0.73 -14.80 1.00
C PHE A 377 -2.22 -14.88 0.64
N LEU A 378 -2.66 -16.00 0.08
CA LEU A 378 -4.06 -16.21 -0.30
C LEU A 378 -5.00 -16.28 0.93
N LEU A 379 -4.45 -16.61 2.11
CA LEU A 379 -5.14 -16.61 3.39
C LEU A 379 -4.97 -15.31 4.19
N GLN A 380 -4.46 -14.22 3.61
CA GLN A 380 -4.24 -12.96 4.34
C GLN A 380 -5.48 -12.43 5.08
N ASP A 381 -6.68 -12.68 4.55
CA ASP A 381 -7.94 -12.29 5.21
C ASP A 381 -8.21 -13.10 6.49
N ALA A 382 -7.71 -14.34 6.58
CA ALA A 382 -7.77 -15.12 7.81
C ALA A 382 -6.91 -14.46 8.90
N GLY A 383 -5.75 -13.90 8.52
CA GLY A 383 -4.92 -13.09 9.41
C GLY A 383 -5.54 -11.75 9.80
N ALA A 384 -6.45 -11.22 8.97
CA ALA A 384 -7.18 -9.99 9.25
C ALA A 384 -8.41 -10.19 10.16
N THR A 385 -8.83 -11.44 10.43
CA THR A 385 -10.08 -11.75 11.14
C THR A 385 -9.85 -12.52 12.44
N THR A 386 -10.66 -12.23 13.46
CA THR A 386 -10.39 -12.65 14.84
C THR A 386 -10.75 -14.09 15.25
N PRO A 387 -11.12 -15.05 14.36
CA PRO A 387 -10.94 -16.46 14.73
C PRO A 387 -9.62 -17.07 14.25
N TYR A 388 -8.93 -16.47 13.28
CA TYR A 388 -7.73 -17.10 12.70
C TYR A 388 -6.48 -16.23 12.77
N ARG A 389 -6.59 -14.96 13.18
CA ARG A 389 -5.48 -14.01 13.33
C ARG A 389 -4.28 -14.65 14.04
N THR A 390 -4.47 -15.15 15.27
CA THR A 390 -3.37 -15.69 16.07
C THR A 390 -2.72 -16.92 15.41
N LEU A 391 -3.51 -17.84 14.86
CA LEU A 391 -2.99 -18.99 14.12
C LEU A 391 -2.22 -18.58 12.86
N TYR A 392 -2.73 -17.57 12.15
CA TYR A 392 -2.13 -17.06 10.94
C TYR A 392 -0.80 -16.37 11.22
N GLU A 393 -0.76 -15.49 12.22
CA GLU A 393 0.45 -14.78 12.63
C GLU A 393 1.52 -15.77 13.13
N GLN A 394 1.14 -16.77 13.93
CA GLN A 394 2.03 -17.86 14.33
C GLN A 394 2.61 -18.60 13.11
N ALA A 395 1.76 -19.05 12.19
CA ALA A 395 2.20 -19.75 10.99
C ALA A 395 3.11 -18.87 10.11
N ALA A 396 2.80 -17.58 9.97
CA ALA A 396 3.61 -16.63 9.20
C ALA A 396 4.97 -16.37 9.87
N HIS A 397 5.02 -16.20 11.19
CA HIS A 397 6.28 -16.04 11.92
C HIS A 397 7.15 -17.29 11.83
N THR A 398 6.59 -18.47 12.09
CA THR A 398 7.33 -19.73 11.95
C THR A 398 7.83 -19.94 10.52
N PHE A 399 7.01 -19.60 9.51
CA PHE A 399 7.42 -19.63 8.11
C PHE A 399 8.66 -18.75 7.86
N LEU A 400 8.62 -17.50 8.35
CA LEU A 400 9.72 -16.54 8.19
C LEU A 400 10.99 -16.95 8.93
N GLU A 401 10.86 -17.49 10.15
CA GLU A 401 12.00 -17.99 10.93
C GLU A 401 12.71 -19.18 10.27
N ARG A 402 11.94 -20.05 9.61
CA ARG A 402 12.46 -21.29 9.02
C ARG A 402 12.91 -21.16 7.57
N THR A 403 12.53 -20.08 6.89
CA THR A 403 12.82 -19.86 5.48
C THR A 403 14.15 -19.14 5.30
N SER A 404 15.13 -19.82 4.70
CA SER A 404 16.42 -19.22 4.32
C SER A 404 16.41 -18.58 2.94
N ASP A 405 15.39 -18.89 2.12
CA ASP A 405 15.31 -18.45 0.74
C ASP A 405 14.70 -17.05 0.62
N PHE A 406 15.37 -16.17 -0.11
CA PHE A 406 14.96 -14.77 -0.24
C PHE A 406 13.54 -14.61 -0.82
N VAL A 407 13.20 -15.34 -1.90
CA VAL A 407 11.92 -15.15 -2.62
C VAL A 407 10.70 -15.65 -1.82
N PRO A 408 10.66 -16.90 -1.31
CA PRO A 408 9.57 -17.32 -0.43
C PRO A 408 9.50 -16.49 0.85
N GLY A 409 10.65 -16.11 1.43
CA GLY A 409 10.71 -15.23 2.61
C GLY A 409 10.02 -13.89 2.33
N ALA A 410 10.37 -13.23 1.22
CA ALA A 410 9.74 -12.01 0.73
C ALA A 410 8.21 -12.12 0.61
N TRP A 411 7.70 -13.21 0.03
CA TRP A 411 6.26 -13.44 -0.07
C TRP A 411 5.60 -13.70 1.28
N GLY A 412 6.29 -14.34 2.22
CA GLY A 412 5.84 -14.47 3.61
C GLY A 412 5.72 -13.11 4.30
N VAL A 413 6.68 -12.21 4.09
CA VAL A 413 6.63 -10.82 4.60
C VAL A 413 5.43 -10.08 4.03
N ALA A 414 5.21 -10.24 2.71
CA ALA A 414 4.05 -9.67 2.03
C ALA A 414 2.75 -10.12 2.68
N ALA A 415 2.60 -11.44 2.85
CA ALA A 415 1.41 -12.07 3.40
C ALA A 415 1.12 -11.58 4.83
N LEU A 416 2.14 -11.46 5.68
CA LEU A 416 1.98 -10.96 7.05
C LEU A 416 1.60 -9.47 7.08
N ALA A 417 2.31 -8.64 6.32
CA ALA A 417 2.06 -7.20 6.28
C ALA A 417 0.67 -6.87 5.70
N HIS A 418 0.21 -7.61 4.69
CA HIS A 418 -1.15 -7.49 4.18
C HIS A 418 -2.19 -7.87 5.24
N ALA A 419 -2.02 -9.00 5.92
CA ALA A 419 -2.94 -9.43 6.98
C ALA A 419 -3.03 -8.39 8.11
N GLN A 420 -1.90 -7.82 8.54
CA GLN A 420 -1.84 -6.76 9.54
C GLN A 420 -2.56 -5.49 9.06
N TYR A 421 -2.32 -5.06 7.82
CA TYR A 421 -2.99 -3.89 7.25
C TYR A 421 -4.51 -4.07 7.16
N GLU A 422 -4.98 -5.19 6.60
CA GLU A 422 -6.42 -5.51 6.48
C GLU A 422 -7.06 -5.70 7.87
N GLY A 423 -6.29 -6.17 8.86
CA GLY A 423 -6.68 -6.22 10.27
C GLY A 423 -6.80 -4.85 10.96
N GLY A 424 -6.48 -3.75 10.27
CA GLY A 424 -6.52 -2.39 10.82
C GLY A 424 -5.28 -2.00 11.62
N ARG A 425 -4.14 -2.69 11.42
CA ARG A 425 -2.86 -2.44 12.10
C ARG A 425 -1.79 -1.98 11.10
N PRO A 426 -1.92 -0.77 10.53
CA PRO A 426 -0.98 -0.26 9.52
C PRO A 426 0.43 -0.03 10.09
N ASP A 427 0.56 0.22 11.40
CA ASP A 427 1.86 0.42 12.03
C ASP A 427 2.64 -0.88 12.15
N ASP A 428 2.00 -1.97 12.58
CA ASP A 428 2.59 -3.32 12.59
C ASP A 428 2.98 -3.74 11.16
N ALA A 429 2.10 -3.51 10.19
CA ALA A 429 2.38 -3.78 8.78
C ALA A 429 3.60 -3.01 8.28
N TRP A 430 3.75 -1.74 8.68
CA TRP A 430 4.94 -0.95 8.36
C TRP A 430 6.19 -1.52 9.02
N HIS A 431 6.13 -1.90 10.31
CA HIS A 431 7.27 -2.48 11.01
C HIS A 431 7.72 -3.82 10.41
N THR A 432 6.78 -4.69 10.03
CA THR A 432 7.06 -5.94 9.32
C THR A 432 7.79 -5.69 8.00
N VAL A 433 7.32 -4.70 7.24
CA VAL A 433 7.92 -4.25 5.98
C VAL A 433 9.31 -3.64 6.19
N GLU A 434 9.49 -2.81 7.21
CA GLU A 434 10.74 -2.11 7.49
C GLU A 434 11.83 -3.04 8.06
N ALA A 435 11.49 -3.88 9.04
CA ALA A 435 12.42 -4.78 9.72
C ALA A 435 13.03 -5.83 8.78
N LEU A 436 12.34 -6.16 7.69
CA LEU A 436 12.73 -7.21 6.75
C LEU A 436 13.23 -6.65 5.40
N SER A 437 13.65 -5.38 5.36
CA SER A 437 14.24 -4.72 4.19
C SER A 437 13.34 -4.76 2.94
N TRP A 438 12.03 -4.58 3.10
CA TRP A 438 11.04 -4.59 2.02
C TRP A 438 11.34 -3.70 0.79
N PRO A 439 12.06 -2.55 0.88
CA PRO A 439 12.43 -1.79 -0.31
C PRO A 439 13.23 -2.58 -1.35
N GLU A 440 13.92 -3.66 -0.95
CA GLU A 440 14.58 -4.60 -1.85
C GLU A 440 13.62 -5.66 -2.41
N VAL A 441 12.60 -6.05 -1.63
CA VAL A 441 11.56 -7.04 -1.97
C VAL A 441 10.47 -6.48 -2.90
N ALA A 442 10.02 -5.25 -2.67
CA ALA A 442 8.99 -4.58 -3.48
C ALA A 442 9.42 -4.33 -4.93
N ARG A 443 10.73 -4.31 -5.19
CA ARG A 443 11.32 -4.16 -6.53
C ARG A 443 11.39 -5.48 -7.31
N TRP A 444 11.06 -6.61 -6.68
CA TRP A 444 11.09 -7.91 -7.35
C TRP A 444 9.88 -8.04 -8.29
N GLN A 445 10.15 -8.32 -9.56
CA GLN A 445 9.12 -8.59 -10.57
C GLN A 445 8.56 -10.00 -10.35
N GLY A 446 7.24 -10.12 -10.20
CA GLY A 446 6.57 -11.39 -9.95
C GLY A 446 5.05 -11.30 -9.87
N PRO A 447 4.36 -12.39 -9.48
CA PRO A 447 2.91 -12.44 -9.41
C PRO A 447 2.28 -11.48 -8.39
N LEU A 448 3.05 -10.99 -7.42
CA LEU A 448 2.60 -10.10 -6.35
C LEU A 448 2.96 -8.62 -6.57
N SER A 449 3.60 -8.24 -7.69
CA SER A 449 4.12 -6.88 -7.85
C SER A 449 3.04 -5.79 -7.74
N GLY A 450 1.86 -5.99 -8.35
CA GLY A 450 0.75 -5.04 -8.22
C GLY A 450 0.23 -4.93 -6.78
N THR A 451 0.07 -6.07 -6.10
CA THR A 451 -0.43 -6.14 -4.72
C THR A 451 0.56 -5.54 -3.71
N ASN A 452 1.86 -5.76 -3.90
CA ASN A 452 2.92 -5.17 -3.10
C ASN A 452 2.99 -3.64 -3.27
N ALA A 453 2.86 -3.14 -4.51
CA ALA A 453 2.79 -1.70 -4.79
C ALA A 453 1.55 -1.06 -4.15
N LEU A 454 0.41 -1.75 -4.20
CA LEU A 454 -0.81 -1.31 -3.53
C LEU A 454 -0.63 -1.22 -2.00
N LEU A 455 -0.04 -2.23 -1.37
CA LEU A 455 0.24 -2.22 0.07
C LEU A 455 1.17 -1.06 0.45
N LEU A 456 2.27 -0.90 -0.28
CA LEU A 456 3.23 0.18 0.00
C LEU A 456 2.58 1.56 -0.20
N GLY A 457 1.77 1.73 -1.25
CA GLY A 457 0.97 2.92 -1.47
C GLY A 457 -0.01 3.22 -0.32
N ARG A 458 -0.67 2.19 0.21
CA ARG A 458 -1.55 2.29 1.38
C ARG A 458 -0.82 2.65 2.67
N LEU A 459 0.33 2.03 2.94
CA LEU A 459 1.12 2.28 4.15
C LEU A 459 1.75 3.68 4.12
N THR A 460 2.30 4.09 2.98
CA THR A 460 2.86 5.44 2.81
C THR A 460 1.77 6.51 2.88
N LEU A 461 0.57 6.24 2.37
CA LEU A 461 -0.59 7.12 2.54
C LEU A 461 -0.95 7.25 4.03
N ALA A 462 -1.03 6.14 4.78
CA ALA A 462 -1.34 6.16 6.22
C ALA A 462 -0.33 7.02 7.01
N ARG A 463 0.95 7.00 6.62
CA ARG A 463 2.02 7.80 7.23
C ARG A 463 2.13 9.24 6.71
N GLY A 464 1.29 9.66 5.77
CA GLY A 464 1.32 11.01 5.20
C GLY A 464 2.46 11.27 4.20
N LEU A 465 3.13 10.23 3.72
CA LEU A 465 4.16 10.33 2.67
C LEU A 465 3.51 10.37 1.29
N LEU A 466 2.78 11.46 1.02
CA LEU A 466 1.80 11.51 -0.07
C LEU A 466 2.39 11.36 -1.48
N ASP A 467 3.56 11.94 -1.75
CA ASP A 467 4.19 11.82 -3.08
C ASP A 467 4.61 10.38 -3.38
N ARG A 468 5.16 9.70 -2.36
CA ARG A 468 5.50 8.27 -2.47
C ARG A 468 4.24 7.44 -2.64
N ALA A 469 3.18 7.73 -1.87
CA ALA A 469 1.91 7.03 -2.00
C ALA A 469 1.35 7.13 -3.41
N VAL A 470 1.30 8.33 -4.02
CA VAL A 470 0.83 8.51 -5.40
C VAL A 470 1.71 7.75 -6.40
N GLY A 471 3.04 7.77 -6.23
CA GLY A 471 3.96 7.03 -7.08
C GLY A 471 3.69 5.52 -7.06
N GLU A 472 3.61 4.93 -5.87
CA GLU A 472 3.37 3.49 -5.68
C GLU A 472 1.97 3.08 -6.14
N LEU A 473 0.95 3.92 -5.91
CA LEU A 473 -0.43 3.64 -6.33
C LEU A 473 -0.61 3.75 -7.85
N ARG A 474 0.09 4.67 -8.52
CA ARG A 474 0.14 4.72 -10.00
C ARG A 474 0.80 3.46 -10.56
N LEU A 475 1.89 3.02 -9.94
CA LEU A 475 2.55 1.76 -10.31
C LEU A 475 1.61 0.57 -10.11
N ALA A 476 0.90 0.50 -8.97
CA ALA A 476 -0.09 -0.54 -8.72
C ALA A 476 -1.19 -0.57 -9.79
N CYS A 477 -1.77 0.59 -10.15
CA CYS A 477 -2.75 0.68 -11.22
C CYS A 477 -2.20 0.16 -12.57
N LEU A 478 -0.96 0.52 -12.92
CA LEU A 478 -0.32 0.06 -14.16
C LEU A 478 -0.13 -1.47 -14.15
N LEU A 479 0.41 -2.02 -13.08
CA LEU A 479 0.68 -3.45 -12.96
C LEU A 479 -0.61 -4.28 -13.00
N PHE A 480 -1.64 -3.86 -12.27
CA PHE A 480 -2.94 -4.53 -12.33
C PHE A 480 -3.60 -4.43 -13.70
N HIS A 481 -3.40 -3.31 -14.40
CA HIS A 481 -3.88 -3.15 -15.77
C HIS A 481 -3.19 -4.14 -16.73
N GLU A 482 -1.86 -4.25 -16.67
CA GLU A 482 -1.08 -5.20 -17.45
C GLU A 482 -1.47 -6.66 -17.17
N ASP A 483 -1.82 -6.96 -15.92
CA ASP A 483 -2.28 -8.28 -15.50
C ASP A 483 -3.74 -8.59 -15.84
N ALA A 484 -4.49 -7.60 -16.35
CA ALA A 484 -5.95 -7.65 -16.48
C ALA A 484 -6.66 -7.97 -15.15
N ASP A 485 -6.09 -7.52 -14.02
CA ASP A 485 -6.68 -7.63 -12.68
C ASP A 485 -7.60 -6.42 -12.42
N ARG A 486 -8.90 -6.59 -12.70
CA ARG A 486 -9.87 -5.50 -12.56
C ARG A 486 -10.13 -5.14 -11.10
N HIS A 487 -10.11 -6.11 -10.20
CA HIS A 487 -10.33 -5.87 -8.78
C HIS A 487 -9.19 -5.05 -8.16
N GLY A 488 -7.96 -5.45 -8.44
CA GLY A 488 -6.74 -4.76 -8.05
C GLY A 488 -6.68 -3.35 -8.63
N GLU A 489 -6.97 -3.19 -9.93
CA GLU A 489 -6.97 -1.87 -10.57
C GLU A 489 -8.05 -0.94 -9.97
N ALA A 490 -9.25 -1.46 -9.69
CA ALA A 490 -10.31 -0.69 -9.04
C ALA A 490 -9.91 -0.24 -7.63
N THR A 491 -9.34 -1.16 -6.85
CA THR A 491 -8.87 -0.91 -5.48
C THR A 491 -7.73 0.10 -5.45
N ALA A 492 -6.73 -0.07 -6.32
CA ALA A 492 -5.63 0.88 -6.45
C ALA A 492 -6.11 2.26 -6.92
N SER A 493 -7.06 2.32 -7.86
CA SER A 493 -7.64 3.57 -8.35
C SER A 493 -8.41 4.32 -7.26
N LEU A 494 -9.15 3.60 -6.40
CA LEU A 494 -9.85 4.20 -5.26
C LEU A 494 -8.87 4.79 -4.24
N VAL A 495 -7.83 4.04 -3.88
CA VAL A 495 -6.81 4.51 -2.93
C VAL A 495 -6.01 5.67 -3.54
N LEU A 496 -5.73 5.64 -4.86
CA LEU A 496 -5.10 6.73 -5.59
C LEU A 496 -5.95 8.01 -5.57
N ALA A 497 -7.27 7.89 -5.77
CA ALA A 497 -8.18 9.04 -5.65
C ALA A 497 -8.12 9.66 -4.25
N ARG A 498 -8.13 8.83 -3.20
CA ARG A 498 -7.97 9.29 -1.81
C ARG A 498 -6.61 9.94 -1.55
N ALA A 499 -5.54 9.42 -2.14
CA ALA A 499 -4.22 10.02 -2.06
C ALA A 499 -4.19 11.41 -2.71
N PHE A 500 -4.83 11.59 -3.88
CA PHE A 500 -4.97 12.90 -4.52
C PHE A 500 -5.81 13.88 -3.69
N LEU A 501 -6.91 13.42 -3.08
CA LEU A 501 -7.70 14.26 -2.18
C LEU A 501 -6.89 14.72 -0.97
N ARG A 502 -6.07 13.84 -0.37
CA ARG A 502 -5.17 14.20 0.73
C ARG A 502 -4.01 15.10 0.31
N ARG A 503 -3.64 15.13 -0.97
CA ARG A 503 -2.65 16.06 -1.55
C ARG A 503 -3.25 17.40 -1.97
N ASP A 504 -4.54 17.61 -1.74
CA ASP A 504 -5.26 18.78 -2.26
C ASP A 504 -5.17 18.91 -3.79
N GLU A 505 -5.20 17.76 -4.49
CA GLU A 505 -5.23 17.68 -5.96
C GLU A 505 -6.58 17.11 -6.45
N PRO A 506 -7.72 17.73 -6.14
CA PRO A 506 -9.04 17.12 -6.33
C PRO A 506 -9.39 16.84 -7.80
N VAL A 507 -8.89 17.65 -8.74
CA VAL A 507 -9.03 17.40 -10.19
C VAL A 507 -8.38 16.07 -10.60
N GLN A 508 -7.22 15.74 -10.03
CA GLN A 508 -6.52 14.48 -10.33
C GLN A 508 -7.24 13.28 -9.70
N ALA A 509 -8.02 13.49 -8.63
CA ALA A 509 -8.79 12.44 -7.96
C ALA A 509 -10.02 11.96 -8.76
N VAL A 510 -10.59 12.81 -9.64
CA VAL A 510 -11.81 12.51 -10.39
C VAL A 510 -11.66 11.28 -11.28
N ALA A 511 -10.61 11.22 -12.12
CA ALA A 511 -10.46 10.13 -13.09
C ALA A 511 -10.25 8.75 -12.42
N PRO A 512 -9.36 8.60 -11.40
CA PRO A 512 -9.25 7.36 -10.64
C PRO A 512 -10.54 7.00 -9.88
N ALA A 513 -11.27 7.97 -9.32
CA ALA A 513 -12.54 7.70 -8.62
C ALA A 513 -13.64 7.21 -9.58
N VAL A 514 -13.76 7.81 -10.78
CA VAL A 514 -14.67 7.34 -11.84
C VAL A 514 -14.31 5.92 -12.27
N ARG A 515 -13.02 5.65 -12.46
CA ARG A 515 -12.53 4.31 -12.86
C ARG A 515 -12.87 3.26 -11.80
N ALA A 516 -12.57 3.56 -10.53
CA ALA A 516 -12.88 2.68 -9.41
C ALA A 516 -14.38 2.38 -9.32
N ALA A 517 -15.23 3.42 -9.36
CA ALA A 517 -16.69 3.26 -9.29
C ALA A 517 -17.21 2.37 -10.43
N ARG A 518 -16.76 2.61 -11.66
CA ARG A 518 -17.15 1.80 -12.83
C ARG A 518 -16.73 0.33 -12.67
N PHE A 519 -15.50 0.05 -12.27
CA PHE A 519 -15.03 -1.32 -12.15
C PHE A 519 -15.73 -2.07 -11.01
N PHE A 520 -15.94 -1.43 -9.85
CA PHE A 520 -16.71 -2.05 -8.78
C PHE A 520 -18.16 -2.32 -9.18
N GLU A 521 -18.80 -1.39 -9.93
CA GLU A 521 -20.13 -1.60 -10.52
C GLU A 521 -20.15 -2.79 -11.47
N ASP A 522 -19.21 -2.86 -12.43
CA ASP A 522 -19.09 -3.94 -13.41
C ASP A 522 -18.85 -5.32 -12.75
N LEU A 523 -18.17 -5.34 -11.60
CA LEU A 523 -17.89 -6.54 -10.80
C LEU A 523 -19.02 -6.91 -9.82
N GLY A 524 -20.05 -6.08 -9.68
CA GLY A 524 -21.13 -6.29 -8.72
C GLY A 524 -20.73 -6.06 -7.25
N LEU A 525 -19.62 -5.37 -6.99
CA LEU A 525 -19.07 -5.10 -5.65
C LEU A 525 -19.70 -3.86 -5.03
N THR A 526 -20.90 -4.06 -4.48
CA THR A 526 -21.77 -2.95 -4.11
C THR A 526 -21.27 -2.04 -2.98
N ALA A 527 -20.61 -2.56 -1.94
CA ALA A 527 -20.10 -1.73 -0.85
C ALA A 527 -18.94 -0.84 -1.33
N GLU A 528 -18.06 -1.43 -2.14
CA GLU A 528 -16.91 -0.78 -2.77
C GLU A 528 -17.34 0.26 -3.80
N THR A 529 -18.42 0.00 -4.56
CA THR A 529 -19.07 0.99 -5.43
C THR A 529 -19.49 2.22 -4.63
N GLY A 530 -20.21 2.05 -3.51
CA GLY A 530 -20.63 3.16 -2.66
C GLY A 530 -19.44 3.99 -2.17
N ASN A 531 -18.38 3.33 -1.70
CA ASN A 531 -17.13 3.98 -1.27
C ASN A 531 -16.44 4.77 -2.40
N ALA A 532 -16.44 4.24 -3.62
CA ALA A 532 -15.85 4.92 -4.78
C ALA A 532 -16.71 6.11 -5.25
N LEU A 533 -18.03 6.00 -5.21
CA LEU A 533 -18.95 7.10 -5.53
C LEU A 533 -18.84 8.24 -4.51
N LEU A 534 -18.73 7.93 -3.21
CA LEU A 534 -18.48 8.96 -2.17
C LEU A 534 -17.12 9.63 -2.34
N CYS A 535 -16.09 8.88 -2.75
CA CYS A 535 -14.79 9.45 -3.09
C CYS A 535 -14.87 10.39 -4.30
N LEU A 536 -15.67 10.04 -5.31
CA LEU A 536 -15.94 10.88 -6.48
C LEU A 536 -16.70 12.15 -6.10
N GLU A 537 -17.72 12.04 -5.24
CA GLU A 537 -18.45 13.18 -4.67
C GLU A 537 -17.47 14.14 -3.96
N SER A 538 -16.60 13.60 -3.12
CA SER A 538 -15.57 14.38 -2.40
C SER A 538 -14.62 15.10 -3.36
N ALA A 539 -14.22 14.43 -4.45
CA ALA A 539 -13.36 15.02 -5.48
C ALA A 539 -14.05 16.21 -6.17
N PHE A 540 -15.31 16.07 -6.60
CA PHE A 540 -16.02 17.18 -7.23
C PHE A 540 -16.29 18.34 -6.26
N SER A 541 -16.64 18.04 -5.02
CA SER A 541 -16.83 19.05 -3.98
C SER A 541 -15.60 19.93 -3.79
N ALA A 542 -14.42 19.33 -3.76
CA ALA A 542 -13.16 20.06 -3.62
C ALA A 542 -12.73 20.80 -4.89
N THR A 543 -13.25 20.45 -6.07
CA THR A 543 -13.00 21.24 -7.31
C THR A 543 -13.86 22.50 -7.45
N GLY A 544 -14.94 22.63 -6.68
CA GLY A 544 -15.93 23.71 -6.86
C GLY A 544 -16.79 23.58 -8.13
N ALA A 545 -16.80 22.38 -8.74
CA ALA A 545 -17.57 22.08 -9.95
C ALA A 545 -18.99 21.62 -9.56
N ASP A 546 -19.83 22.57 -9.16
CA ASP A 546 -21.09 22.27 -8.45
C ASP A 546 -22.14 21.52 -9.30
N GLU A 547 -22.14 21.69 -10.62
CA GLU A 547 -23.01 20.94 -11.54
C GLU A 547 -22.57 19.46 -11.69
N GLU A 548 -21.25 19.22 -11.80
CA GLU A 548 -20.68 17.88 -11.82
C GLU A 548 -20.84 17.19 -10.45
N LEU A 549 -20.69 17.93 -9.35
CA LEU A 549 -20.95 17.46 -7.99
C LEU A 549 -22.40 17.01 -7.85
N LEU A 550 -23.36 17.81 -8.30
CA LEU A 550 -24.78 17.47 -8.26
C LEU A 550 -25.08 16.18 -9.04
N THR A 551 -24.40 16.00 -10.18
CA THR A 551 -24.52 14.77 -10.98
C THR A 551 -23.97 13.55 -10.23
N ALA A 552 -22.82 13.69 -9.57
CA ALA A 552 -22.24 12.62 -8.73
C ALA A 552 -23.13 12.30 -7.52
N GLN A 553 -23.66 13.31 -6.83
CA GLN A 553 -24.57 13.16 -5.70
C GLN A 553 -25.86 12.43 -6.07
N ARG A 554 -26.41 12.69 -7.25
CA ARG A 554 -27.56 11.93 -7.78
C ARG A 554 -27.24 10.45 -7.97
N ARG A 555 -26.03 10.12 -8.44
CA ARG A 555 -25.57 8.71 -8.55
C ARG A 555 -25.39 8.06 -7.18
N VAL A 556 -24.76 8.76 -6.22
CA VAL A 556 -24.61 8.30 -4.83
C VAL A 556 -25.98 8.02 -4.20
N ARG A 557 -26.92 8.96 -4.32
CA ARG A 557 -28.29 8.78 -3.83
C ARG A 557 -28.98 7.59 -4.50
N ALA A 558 -28.90 7.47 -5.81
CA ALA A 558 -29.50 6.35 -6.55
C ALA A 558 -28.94 5.00 -6.07
N HIS A 559 -27.63 4.91 -5.79
CA HIS A 559 -26.98 3.73 -5.24
C HIS A 559 -27.51 3.34 -3.84
N PHE A 560 -27.66 4.30 -2.92
CA PHE A 560 -28.21 4.00 -1.60
C PHE A 560 -29.70 3.65 -1.64
N ARG A 561 -30.47 4.33 -2.50
CA ARG A 561 -31.91 4.07 -2.68
C ARG A 561 -32.19 2.66 -3.19
N THR A 562 -31.45 2.18 -4.19
CA THR A 562 -31.63 0.81 -4.74
C THR A 562 -31.27 -0.28 -3.74
N ARG A 563 -30.49 0.05 -2.70
CA ARG A 563 -30.09 -0.86 -1.62
C ARG A 563 -30.96 -0.72 -0.36
N HIS A 564 -31.94 0.18 -0.38
CA HIS A 564 -32.80 0.49 0.76
C HIS A 564 -32.03 0.97 2.01
N LEU A 565 -30.89 1.64 1.79
CA LEU A 565 -30.06 2.25 2.83
C LEU A 565 -30.58 3.68 3.12
N ARG A 566 -31.57 3.77 4.02
CA ARG A 566 -32.37 5.00 4.23
C ARG A 566 -31.56 6.15 4.82
N ASP A 567 -30.69 5.87 5.80
CA ASP A 567 -29.89 6.89 6.49
C ASP A 567 -28.82 7.47 5.56
N GLU A 568 -28.17 6.63 4.76
CA GLU A 568 -27.18 7.02 3.78
C GLU A 568 -27.81 7.78 2.61
N GLU A 569 -29.02 7.39 2.17
CA GLU A 569 -29.80 8.15 1.19
C GLU A 569 -30.14 9.56 1.73
N ALA A 570 -30.56 9.65 2.99
CA ALA A 570 -30.88 10.93 3.61
C ALA A 570 -29.66 11.85 3.76
N GLN A 571 -28.51 11.29 4.14
CA GLN A 571 -27.24 12.04 4.19
C GLN A 571 -26.85 12.57 2.80
N ALA A 572 -27.01 11.77 1.73
CA ALA A 572 -26.74 12.21 0.37
C ALA A 572 -27.70 13.34 -0.08
N LEU A 573 -28.97 13.29 0.34
CA LEU A 573 -29.95 14.35 0.10
C LEU A 573 -29.62 15.64 0.86
N ALA A 574 -29.19 15.55 2.11
CA ALA A 574 -28.76 16.71 2.88
C ALA A 574 -27.56 17.43 2.22
N ARG A 575 -26.57 16.66 1.74
CA ARG A 575 -25.44 17.22 0.96
C ARG A 575 -25.88 17.82 -0.38
N THR A 576 -26.84 17.18 -1.06
CA THR A 576 -27.44 17.69 -2.30
C THR A 576 -28.14 19.02 -2.10
N ALA A 577 -28.89 19.18 -1.00
CA ALA A 577 -29.57 20.44 -0.67
C ALA A 577 -28.57 21.60 -0.51
N HIS A 578 -27.44 21.34 0.15
CA HIS A 578 -26.38 22.34 0.31
C HIS A 578 -25.73 22.74 -1.03
N THR A 579 -25.43 21.78 -1.90
CA THR A 579 -24.94 22.06 -3.27
C THR A 579 -25.94 22.90 -4.09
N LEU A 580 -27.24 22.60 -3.97
CA LEU A 580 -28.30 23.34 -4.66
C LEU A 580 -28.42 24.79 -4.19
N LEU A 581 -28.18 25.06 -2.90
CA LEU A 581 -28.11 26.44 -2.38
C LEU A 581 -26.94 27.21 -2.99
N ARG A 582 -25.75 26.59 -3.08
CA ARG A 582 -24.57 27.20 -3.73
C ARG A 582 -24.80 27.51 -5.22
N LEU A 583 -25.59 26.67 -5.90
CA LEU A 583 -26.01 26.89 -7.29
C LEU A 583 -27.13 27.92 -7.45
N GLY A 584 -27.64 28.52 -6.37
CA GLY A 584 -28.74 29.47 -6.42
C GLY A 584 -30.09 28.84 -6.78
N ARG A 585 -30.31 27.56 -6.43
CA ARG A 585 -31.53 26.78 -6.71
C ARG A 585 -32.31 26.48 -5.41
N PRO A 586 -32.81 27.50 -4.69
CA PRO A 586 -33.37 27.33 -3.34
C PRO A 586 -34.63 26.46 -3.31
N ALA A 587 -35.47 26.49 -4.34
CA ALA A 587 -36.68 25.66 -4.40
C ALA A 587 -36.36 24.15 -4.46
N GLU A 588 -35.33 23.78 -5.24
CA GLU A 588 -34.88 22.39 -5.30
C GLU A 588 -34.12 21.98 -4.04
N ALA A 589 -33.38 22.92 -3.43
CA ALA A 589 -32.72 22.71 -2.15
C ALA A 589 -33.74 22.44 -1.03
N GLU A 590 -34.84 23.20 -1.00
CA GLU A 590 -35.95 23.00 -0.07
C GLU A 590 -36.56 21.60 -0.23
N GLU A 591 -36.84 21.18 -1.46
CA GLU A 591 -37.38 19.85 -1.76
C GLU A 591 -36.44 18.74 -1.29
N ALA A 592 -35.15 18.85 -1.61
CA ALA A 592 -34.12 17.89 -1.19
C ALA A 592 -33.97 17.83 0.34
N ALA A 593 -34.00 18.97 1.03
CA ALA A 593 -33.90 19.04 2.48
C ALA A 593 -35.14 18.43 3.18
N ARG A 594 -36.36 18.71 2.69
CA ARG A 594 -37.58 18.07 3.20
C ARG A 594 -37.56 16.56 2.98
N ALA A 595 -37.12 16.10 1.82
CA ALA A 595 -36.97 14.68 1.54
C ALA A 595 -35.94 13.99 2.46
N ALA A 596 -34.81 14.66 2.77
CA ALA A 596 -33.83 14.17 3.73
C ALA A 596 -34.44 14.02 5.14
N LEU A 597 -35.17 15.04 5.62
CA LEU A 597 -35.81 15.03 6.94
C LEU A 597 -36.87 13.94 7.06
N ALA A 598 -37.66 13.70 6.01
CA ALA A 598 -38.66 12.64 5.99
C ALA A 598 -38.02 11.24 6.07
N LEU A 599 -36.86 11.02 5.43
CA LEU A 599 -36.13 9.75 5.53
C LEU A 599 -35.47 9.56 6.90
N LEU A 600 -35.16 10.65 7.61
CA LEU A 600 -34.55 10.63 8.95
C LEU A 600 -35.59 10.55 10.09
N GLU A 601 -36.88 10.39 9.80
CA GLU A 601 -37.89 10.16 10.84
C GLU A 601 -37.61 8.84 11.59
N GLY A 602 -37.29 8.93 12.89
CA GLY A 602 -36.96 7.77 13.73
C GLY A 602 -35.53 7.25 13.62
N SER A 603 -34.63 7.98 12.93
CA SER A 603 -33.19 7.66 12.83
C SER A 603 -32.37 8.27 13.98
N ASP A 604 -31.24 7.66 14.34
CA ASP A 604 -30.30 8.20 15.36
C ASP A 604 -29.25 9.18 14.76
N HIS A 605 -29.30 9.45 13.44
CA HIS A 605 -28.35 10.34 12.76
C HIS A 605 -28.68 11.85 12.92
N GLU A 606 -28.44 12.41 14.12
CA GLU A 606 -28.76 13.83 14.42
C GLU A 606 -27.96 14.83 13.55
N ALA A 607 -26.69 14.55 13.25
CA ALA A 607 -25.87 15.45 12.42
C ALA A 607 -26.43 15.63 11.01
N ALA A 608 -26.97 14.57 10.41
CA ALA A 608 -27.60 14.62 9.09
C ALA A 608 -28.91 15.42 9.13
N ARG A 609 -29.66 15.27 10.23
CA ARG A 609 -30.91 15.98 10.49
C ARG A 609 -30.69 17.48 10.66
N GLU A 610 -29.66 17.85 11.41
CA GLU A 610 -29.25 19.24 11.59
C GLU A 610 -28.80 19.87 10.27
N ALA A 611 -27.96 19.18 9.48
CA ALA A 611 -27.54 19.65 8.16
C ALA A 611 -28.74 19.90 7.22
N ALA A 612 -29.72 18.99 7.21
CA ALA A 612 -30.94 19.16 6.42
C ALA A 612 -31.83 20.31 6.93
N ARG A 613 -31.97 20.51 8.25
CA ARG A 613 -32.69 21.66 8.83
C ARG A 613 -32.02 22.99 8.48
N ASN A 614 -30.70 23.05 8.53
CA ASN A 614 -29.94 24.24 8.19
C ASN A 614 -30.12 24.59 6.71
N ALA A 615 -30.01 23.61 5.81
CA ALA A 615 -30.27 23.81 4.39
C ALA A 615 -31.73 24.26 4.12
N LEU A 616 -32.70 23.69 4.83
CA LEU A 616 -34.11 24.08 4.74
C LEU A 616 -34.31 25.54 5.19
N ASN A 617 -33.76 25.93 6.35
CA ASN A 617 -33.85 27.31 6.84
C ASN A 617 -33.21 28.31 5.85
N SER A 618 -32.04 27.98 5.31
CA SER A 618 -31.35 28.81 4.31
C SER A 618 -32.12 28.91 2.99
N SER A 619 -32.84 27.85 2.57
CA SER A 619 -33.72 27.92 1.39
C SER A 619 -34.97 28.78 1.59
N LEU A 620 -35.50 28.85 2.81
CA LEU A 620 -36.72 29.60 3.17
C LEU A 620 -36.42 31.07 3.46
N HIS A 621 -35.19 31.38 3.88
CA HIS A 621 -34.73 32.72 4.21
C HIS A 621 -33.41 33.03 3.50
N PRO A 622 -33.42 33.32 2.18
CA PRO A 622 -32.23 33.79 1.48
C PRO A 622 -31.77 35.10 2.13
N GLY A 623 -30.63 35.08 2.83
CA GLY A 623 -30.05 36.25 3.49
C GLY A 623 -29.64 37.37 2.51
N PRO A 624 -29.33 38.59 2.99
CA PRO A 624 -28.89 39.68 2.14
C PRO A 624 -27.52 39.37 1.51
N ALA A 625 -27.36 39.77 0.24
CA ALA A 625 -26.25 39.40 -0.64
C ALA A 625 -24.88 40.00 -0.24
N ALA A 626 -23.82 39.25 -0.59
CA ALA A 626 -22.38 39.52 -0.52
C ALA A 626 -21.91 41.00 -0.39
N ARG A 627 -21.09 41.34 0.62
CA ARG A 627 -20.40 42.66 0.69
C ARG A 627 -19.12 42.69 -0.15
N THR A 628 -18.78 43.84 -0.73
CA THR A 628 -17.53 44.10 -1.48
C THR A 628 -16.40 44.52 -0.52
N VAL A 629 -15.15 44.13 -0.76
CA VAL A 629 -14.01 44.45 0.15
C VAL A 629 -12.85 45.09 -0.60
N ILE A 630 -12.46 46.29 -0.20
CA ILE A 630 -11.36 47.07 -0.75
C ILE A 630 -10.24 47.07 0.28
N ALA A 631 -9.08 46.54 -0.07
CA ALA A 631 -7.88 46.56 0.76
C ALA A 631 -6.93 47.67 0.30
N VAL A 632 -6.36 48.41 1.24
CA VAL A 632 -5.35 49.45 0.99
C VAL A 632 -4.13 49.08 1.81
N ASP A 633 -3.07 48.63 1.13
CA ASP A 633 -1.79 48.28 1.72
C ASP A 633 -1.02 49.58 2.02
N THR A 634 -0.73 49.79 3.30
CA THR A 634 -0.01 50.97 3.78
C THR A 634 1.46 50.60 3.94
N SER A 635 2.34 51.34 3.26
CA SER A 635 3.78 51.13 3.32
C SER A 635 4.26 51.06 4.79
N PRO A 636 5.29 50.26 5.14
CA PRO A 636 5.77 50.07 6.53
C PRO A 636 6.34 51.34 7.20
N TYR A 637 6.20 52.50 6.58
CA TYR A 637 6.70 53.79 7.06
C TYR A 637 5.58 54.73 7.54
N THR A 638 4.30 54.35 7.46
CA THR A 638 3.17 55.21 7.84
C THR A 638 2.12 54.51 8.68
N SER A 639 1.43 55.27 9.55
CA SER A 639 0.45 54.67 10.48
C SER A 639 -0.83 54.30 9.73
N ALA A 640 -1.20 53.02 9.74
CA ALA A 640 -2.44 52.54 9.13
C ALA A 640 -3.68 53.31 9.61
N VAL A 641 -3.68 53.86 10.83
CA VAL A 641 -4.79 54.64 11.39
C VAL A 641 -4.97 55.99 10.67
N GLY A 642 -3.88 56.70 10.35
CA GLY A 642 -3.95 58.00 9.66
C GLY A 642 -4.36 57.87 8.18
N ILE A 643 -3.91 56.79 7.54
CA ILE A 643 -4.32 56.44 6.18
C ILE A 643 -5.77 55.94 6.18
N LEU A 644 -6.20 55.11 7.15
CA LEU A 644 -7.58 54.68 7.27
C LEU A 644 -8.53 55.88 7.35
N ASP A 645 -8.20 56.86 8.20
CA ASP A 645 -9.01 58.06 8.38
C ASP A 645 -9.03 58.93 7.10
N THR A 646 -7.87 59.06 6.44
CA THR A 646 -7.76 59.80 5.17
C THR A 646 -8.53 59.11 4.05
N VAL A 647 -8.35 57.80 3.83
CA VAL A 647 -9.05 57.02 2.81
C VAL A 647 -10.56 56.99 3.08
N THR A 648 -10.97 56.78 4.34
CA THR A 648 -12.38 56.77 4.72
C THR A 648 -13.01 58.14 4.47
N ARG A 649 -12.29 59.23 4.77
CA ARG A 649 -12.70 60.61 4.47
C ARG A 649 -12.75 60.89 2.96
N THR A 650 -11.77 60.44 2.18
CA THR A 650 -11.78 60.60 0.72
C THR A 650 -13.01 59.91 0.12
N LEU A 651 -13.32 58.69 0.59
CA LEU A 651 -14.48 57.91 0.13
C LEU A 651 -15.82 58.49 0.58
N ARG A 652 -15.91 58.94 1.84
CA ARG A 652 -17.15 59.54 2.38
C ARG A 652 -17.43 60.95 1.86
N SER A 653 -16.38 61.69 1.46
CA SER A 653 -16.52 62.97 0.78
C SER A 653 -16.68 62.83 -0.74
N GLY A 654 -16.78 61.59 -1.22
CA GLY A 654 -16.91 61.28 -2.62
C GLY A 654 -18.34 61.19 -3.14
N THR A 655 -18.48 60.96 -4.43
CA THR A 655 -19.78 60.88 -5.11
C THR A 655 -20.32 59.44 -5.20
N ALA A 656 -19.46 58.44 -4.99
CA ALA A 656 -19.83 57.03 -5.09
C ALA A 656 -20.54 56.47 -3.84
N VAL A 657 -20.23 56.99 -2.64
CA VAL A 657 -20.86 56.56 -1.38
C VAL A 657 -21.96 57.54 -1.00
N THR A 658 -23.20 57.07 -0.89
CA THR A 658 -24.39 57.93 -0.70
C THR A 658 -24.98 57.91 0.71
N ALA A 659 -24.63 56.90 1.52
CA ALA A 659 -25.04 56.77 2.92
C ALA A 659 -23.92 56.15 3.77
N ASP A 660 -23.78 56.59 5.02
CA ASP A 660 -22.71 56.14 5.93
C ASP A 660 -22.72 54.62 6.19
N GLU A 661 -23.89 53.99 6.12
CA GLU A 661 -24.07 52.54 6.32
C GLU A 661 -23.52 51.70 5.15
N GLN A 662 -23.25 52.32 3.99
CA GLN A 662 -22.73 51.64 2.80
C GLN A 662 -21.23 51.37 2.87
N LEU A 663 -20.54 51.89 3.90
CA LEU A 663 -19.09 51.80 4.04
C LEU A 663 -18.69 51.55 5.50
N ALA A 664 -18.03 50.42 5.75
CA ALA A 664 -17.37 50.12 7.01
C ALA A 664 -15.88 49.93 6.78
N ALA A 665 -15.03 50.29 7.75
CA ALA A 665 -13.58 50.18 7.57
C ALA A 665 -12.89 49.75 8.87
N CYS A 666 -11.80 49.01 8.76
CA CYS A 666 -10.96 48.61 9.89
C CYS A 666 -9.47 48.56 9.48
N THR A 667 -8.58 48.62 10.45
CA THR A 667 -7.14 48.39 10.25
C THR A 667 -6.77 46.93 10.53
N TRP A 668 -5.84 46.39 9.76
CA TRP A 668 -5.23 45.07 9.97
C TRP A 668 -3.74 45.15 9.66
N HIS A 669 -2.89 44.98 10.68
CA HIS A 669 -1.44 45.26 10.58
C HIS A 669 -1.18 46.64 9.93
N ASP A 670 -0.31 46.69 8.92
CA ASP A 670 -0.01 47.87 8.11
C ASP A 670 -0.95 47.96 6.90
N SER A 671 -2.22 47.58 7.03
CA SER A 671 -3.20 47.65 5.94
C SER A 671 -4.56 48.15 6.45
N CYS A 672 -5.30 48.80 5.56
CA CYS A 672 -6.67 49.28 5.79
C CYS A 672 -7.64 48.45 4.96
N LEU A 673 -8.66 47.87 5.59
CA LEU A 673 -9.71 47.10 4.92
C LEU A 673 -11.01 47.91 4.94
N ILE A 674 -11.66 48.04 3.79
CA ILE A 674 -12.86 48.85 3.59
C ILE A 674 -13.94 47.97 2.96
N PHE A 675 -15.01 47.75 3.71
CA PHE A 675 -16.17 47.00 3.30
C PHE A 675 -17.18 47.96 2.67
N VAL A 676 -17.66 47.62 1.49
CA VAL A 676 -18.56 48.45 0.70
C VAL A 676 -19.80 47.63 0.33
N ASP A 677 -20.98 48.22 0.53
CA ASP A 677 -22.25 47.63 0.16
C ASP A 677 -22.38 47.43 -1.36
N GLN A 678 -23.16 46.42 -1.82
CA GLN A 678 -23.36 46.16 -3.26
C GLN A 678 -23.99 47.32 -4.01
N ALA A 679 -24.74 48.20 -3.33
CA ALA A 679 -25.37 49.37 -3.94
C ALA A 679 -24.37 50.42 -4.42
N VAL A 680 -23.09 50.34 -4.00
CA VAL A 680 -22.06 51.31 -4.33
C VAL A 680 -21.38 50.95 -5.67
N PRO A 681 -21.38 51.86 -6.66
CA PRO A 681 -20.78 51.59 -7.95
C PRO A 681 -19.25 51.57 -7.85
N LEU A 682 -18.68 50.36 -7.91
CA LEU A 682 -17.24 50.09 -7.79
C LEU A 682 -16.36 50.90 -8.76
N GLY A 683 -16.73 51.03 -10.03
CA GLY A 683 -15.93 51.76 -11.01
C GLY A 683 -15.68 53.24 -10.61
N PRO A 684 -16.74 54.04 -10.45
CA PRO A 684 -16.64 55.42 -9.96
C PRO A 684 -15.88 55.57 -8.63
N LEU A 685 -16.10 54.65 -7.69
CA LEU A 685 -15.43 54.67 -6.39
C LEU A 685 -13.90 54.50 -6.51
N LEU A 686 -13.45 53.60 -7.39
CA LEU A 686 -12.03 53.36 -7.61
C LEU A 686 -11.36 54.50 -8.38
N THR A 687 -12.05 55.08 -9.35
CA THR A 687 -11.57 56.30 -10.04
C THR A 687 -11.39 57.44 -9.04
N GLU A 688 -12.36 57.61 -8.14
CA GLU A 688 -12.31 58.65 -7.12
C GLU A 688 -11.17 58.46 -6.10
N LEU A 689 -10.93 57.22 -5.68
CA LEU A 689 -9.76 56.85 -4.87
C LEU A 689 -8.46 57.15 -5.61
N ALA A 690 -8.34 56.75 -6.87
CA ALA A 690 -7.12 56.95 -7.65
C ALA A 690 -6.79 58.43 -7.87
N ASP A 691 -7.82 59.27 -8.10
CA ASP A 691 -7.64 60.68 -8.44
C ASP A 691 -7.43 61.58 -7.20
N ARG A 692 -8.11 61.29 -6.09
CA ARG A 692 -8.15 62.19 -4.92
C ARG A 692 -7.21 61.78 -3.79
N LEU A 693 -7.02 60.48 -3.59
CA LEU A 693 -6.25 59.96 -2.46
C LEU A 693 -4.77 60.41 -2.46
N PRO A 694 -4.06 60.48 -3.61
CA PRO A 694 -2.66 60.93 -3.61
C PRO A 694 -2.48 62.35 -3.08
N ALA A 695 -3.33 63.29 -3.52
CA ALA A 695 -3.28 64.68 -3.07
C ALA A 695 -3.70 64.84 -1.59
N GLU A 696 -4.67 64.05 -1.13
CA GLU A 696 -5.09 64.07 0.27
C GLU A 696 -4.02 63.49 1.21
N LEU A 697 -3.22 62.53 0.77
CA LEU A 697 -2.11 61.95 1.54
C LEU A 697 -0.85 62.83 1.56
N GLU A 698 -0.54 63.51 0.45
CA GLU A 698 0.52 64.53 0.43
C GLU A 698 0.22 65.68 1.40
N ALA A 699 -1.05 66.06 1.55
CA ALA A 699 -1.48 67.14 2.45
C ALA A 699 -1.30 66.83 3.95
N VAL A 700 -1.29 65.54 4.34
CA VAL A 700 -0.99 65.10 5.72
C VAL A 700 0.47 64.69 5.93
N GLY A 701 1.34 64.94 4.94
CA GLY A 701 2.79 64.74 5.06
C GLY A 701 3.27 63.31 4.77
N GLU A 702 2.45 62.48 4.12
CA GLU A 702 2.83 61.13 3.71
C GLU A 702 3.44 61.15 2.29
N LEU A 703 4.72 60.79 2.18
CA LEU A 703 5.55 60.96 0.97
C LEU A 703 5.52 59.76 0.00
N ALA A 704 4.76 58.69 0.29
CA ALA A 704 4.68 57.51 -0.57
C ALA A 704 3.21 57.17 -0.89
N PRO A 705 2.84 56.97 -2.18
CA PRO A 705 1.48 56.59 -2.54
C PRO A 705 1.14 55.19 -1.99
N PRO A 706 -0.04 55.00 -1.37
CA PRO A 706 -0.46 53.71 -0.84
C PRO A 706 -0.73 52.73 -1.98
N ARG A 707 -0.55 51.44 -1.72
CA ARG A 707 -0.81 50.39 -2.70
C ARG A 707 -2.27 49.96 -2.57
N LEU A 708 -3.07 50.19 -3.61
CA LEU A 708 -4.49 49.86 -3.59
C LEU A 708 -4.74 48.45 -4.15
N ALA A 709 -5.43 47.60 -3.39
CA ALA A 709 -5.81 46.24 -3.79
C ALA A 709 -7.33 46.04 -3.65
N VAL A 710 -8.04 45.85 -4.75
CA VAL A 710 -9.51 45.81 -4.76
C VAL A 710 -10.01 44.38 -4.91
N HIS A 711 -10.91 43.94 -4.03
CA HIS A 711 -11.56 42.64 -4.12
C HIS A 711 -13.10 42.73 -4.15
N VAL A 712 -13.74 41.78 -4.84
CA VAL A 712 -15.19 41.67 -4.99
C VAL A 712 -15.56 40.19 -4.77
N GLY A 713 -16.26 39.86 -3.68
CA GLY A 713 -16.68 38.48 -3.40
C GLY A 713 -17.52 38.32 -2.11
N PRO A 714 -18.37 37.27 -2.00
CA PRO A 714 -19.12 36.96 -0.78
C PRO A 714 -18.22 36.55 0.38
N LEU A 715 -18.49 37.06 1.58
CA LEU A 715 -17.95 36.56 2.84
C LEU A 715 -19.07 35.86 3.60
N GLU A 716 -18.92 34.56 3.85
CA GLU A 716 -19.85 33.76 4.67
C GLU A 716 -19.41 33.64 6.15
N THR A 717 -18.21 34.10 6.53
CA THR A 717 -17.66 33.97 7.91
C THR A 717 -16.90 35.20 8.42
N ASP A 718 -16.72 35.26 9.74
CA ASP A 718 -16.15 36.37 10.52
C ASP A 718 -14.68 36.72 10.11
N PRO A 719 -14.28 37.99 9.96
CA PRO A 719 -13.06 38.41 9.24
C PRO A 719 -11.73 38.22 9.99
N VAL A 720 -11.68 37.53 11.12
CA VAL A 720 -10.57 37.67 12.09
C VAL A 720 -9.44 36.63 11.90
N ASP A 721 -9.56 35.63 11.02
CA ASP A 721 -8.57 34.54 10.92
C ASP A 721 -7.92 34.37 9.53
N LEU A 722 -7.13 35.38 9.12
CA LEU A 722 -6.40 35.42 7.85
C LEU A 722 -5.00 34.77 7.88
N THR A 723 -4.64 34.09 8.96
CA THR A 723 -3.40 33.28 9.04
C THR A 723 -3.56 31.84 8.52
N SER A 724 -4.74 31.50 8.02
CA SER A 724 -5.10 30.17 7.50
C SER A 724 -4.89 30.06 5.98
N ASP A 725 -5.01 28.82 5.43
CA ASP A 725 -5.00 28.51 3.99
C ASP A 725 -5.94 29.41 3.15
N VAL A 726 -6.96 29.98 3.79
CA VAL A 726 -7.90 30.96 3.25
C VAL A 726 -7.21 32.25 2.77
N GLY A 727 -6.15 32.73 3.44
CA GLY A 727 -5.40 33.91 3.00
C GLY A 727 -4.59 33.69 1.70
N VAL A 728 -4.14 32.46 1.48
CA VAL A 728 -3.47 32.04 0.23
C VAL A 728 -4.50 31.86 -0.89
N GLU A 729 -5.66 31.27 -0.58
CA GLU A 729 -6.80 31.21 -1.52
C GLU A 729 -7.31 32.60 -1.91
N TYR A 730 -7.38 33.51 -0.95
CA TYR A 730 -7.76 34.91 -1.14
C TYR A 730 -6.83 35.62 -2.13
N THR A 731 -5.51 35.47 -1.94
CA THR A 731 -4.50 36.03 -2.86
C THR A 731 -4.59 35.39 -4.26
N ARG A 732 -4.91 34.10 -4.33
CA ARG A 732 -5.10 33.34 -5.58
C ARG A 732 -6.37 33.74 -6.33
N ALA A 733 -7.47 34.04 -5.63
CA ALA A 733 -8.72 34.54 -6.20
C ALA A 733 -8.56 35.98 -6.73
N MET A 734 -7.84 36.83 -5.99
CA MET A 734 -7.54 38.20 -6.39
C MET A 734 -6.77 38.26 -7.72
N LEU A 735 -5.70 37.46 -7.87
CA LEU A 735 -4.92 37.32 -9.12
C LEU A 735 -5.75 36.84 -10.34
N ARG A 736 -6.94 36.26 -10.11
CA ARG A 736 -7.82 35.71 -11.16
C ARG A 736 -9.01 36.61 -11.51
N SER A 737 -9.29 37.63 -10.72
CA SER A 737 -10.46 38.52 -10.92
C SER A 737 -10.40 39.29 -12.24
N ALA A 738 -11.56 39.66 -12.79
CA ALA A 738 -11.64 40.44 -14.02
C ALA A 738 -11.26 41.91 -13.78
N GLU A 739 -11.44 42.37 -12.55
CA GLU A 739 -11.18 43.71 -12.05
C GLU A 739 -9.67 43.93 -11.87
N PHE A 740 -8.95 42.97 -11.27
CA PHE A 740 -7.48 42.97 -11.23
C PHE A 740 -6.87 42.96 -12.64
N ARG A 741 -7.48 42.24 -13.59
CA ARG A 741 -7.09 42.28 -15.00
C ARG A 741 -7.25 43.69 -15.60
N ARG A 742 -8.40 44.34 -15.41
CA ARG A 742 -8.63 45.72 -15.90
C ARG A 742 -7.65 46.73 -15.29
N LEU A 743 -7.32 46.59 -14.00
CA LEU A 743 -6.40 47.48 -13.29
C LEU A 743 -4.94 47.29 -13.76
N SER A 744 -4.52 46.03 -13.98
CA SER A 744 -3.22 45.69 -14.59
C SER A 744 -3.10 46.16 -16.04
N ASP A 745 -4.20 46.17 -16.80
CA ASP A 745 -4.22 46.64 -18.19
C ASP A 745 -4.13 48.19 -18.26
N HIS A 746 -4.60 48.90 -17.23
CA HIS A 746 -4.61 50.37 -17.19
C HIS A 746 -3.31 51.00 -16.65
N TYR A 747 -2.56 50.28 -15.81
CA TYR A 747 -1.32 50.76 -15.19
C TYR A 747 -0.16 49.73 -15.32
N PRO A 748 0.36 49.48 -16.54
CA PRO A 748 1.32 48.40 -16.81
C PRO A 748 2.70 48.58 -16.17
N ASP A 749 3.07 49.82 -15.80
CA ASP A 749 4.36 50.15 -15.19
C ASP A 749 4.31 50.26 -13.65
N HIS A 750 3.14 50.03 -13.04
CA HIS A 750 2.96 50.13 -11.59
C HIS A 750 3.12 48.75 -10.92
N PRO A 751 3.94 48.61 -9.86
CA PRO A 751 4.03 47.35 -9.12
C PRO A 751 2.67 47.06 -8.47
N THR A 752 1.99 46.02 -8.97
CA THR A 752 0.56 45.78 -8.66
C THR A 752 0.35 44.89 -7.44
N LEU A 753 1.40 44.28 -6.91
CA LEU A 753 1.31 43.41 -5.75
C LEU A 753 2.61 43.36 -4.94
N CYS A 754 2.49 43.49 -3.63
CA CYS A 754 3.53 43.12 -2.66
C CYS A 754 2.99 42.02 -1.75
N ILE A 755 3.78 40.96 -1.62
CA ILE A 755 3.45 39.80 -0.80
C ILE A 755 4.66 39.44 0.06
N SER A 756 4.40 38.91 1.26
CA SER A 756 5.46 38.45 2.16
C SER A 756 6.26 37.30 1.52
N PRO A 757 7.53 37.08 1.92
CA PRO A 757 8.32 35.95 1.47
C PRO A 757 7.65 34.60 1.74
N GLU A 758 6.94 34.47 2.85
CA GLU A 758 6.19 33.28 3.26
C GLU A 758 4.98 33.05 2.34
N ALA A 759 4.22 34.11 2.01
CA ALA A 759 3.12 34.03 1.07
C ALA A 759 3.59 33.76 -0.36
N TYR A 760 4.70 34.36 -0.81
CA TYR A 760 5.33 34.03 -2.09
C TYR A 760 5.81 32.58 -2.12
N LYS A 761 6.45 32.12 -1.04
CA LYS A 761 6.90 30.73 -0.88
C LYS A 761 5.72 29.76 -0.88
N ALA A 762 4.58 30.10 -0.27
CA ALA A 762 3.35 29.31 -0.32
C ALA A 762 2.70 29.33 -1.73
N LEU A 763 2.63 30.49 -2.38
CA LEU A 763 2.11 30.65 -3.75
C LEU A 763 2.97 29.93 -4.81
N THR A 764 4.26 29.73 -4.53
CA THR A 764 5.22 29.02 -5.40
C THR A 764 5.57 27.61 -4.90
N ALA A 765 5.04 27.18 -3.75
CA ALA A 765 5.33 25.89 -3.12
C ALA A 765 4.90 24.70 -3.99
N ASP A 766 3.84 24.87 -4.79
CA ASP A 766 3.29 23.84 -5.67
C ASP A 766 4.01 23.74 -7.02
N GLY A 767 5.12 24.48 -7.22
CA GLY A 767 5.89 24.49 -8.47
C GLY A 767 5.18 25.13 -9.66
N ARG A 768 4.01 25.78 -9.47
CA ARG A 768 3.30 26.52 -10.52
C ARG A 768 3.92 27.92 -10.68
N PRO A 769 4.57 28.25 -11.81
CA PRO A 769 5.11 29.59 -12.01
C PRO A 769 3.98 30.62 -12.11
N LEU A 770 4.19 31.81 -11.57
CA LEU A 770 3.35 32.99 -11.81
C LEU A 770 3.62 33.49 -13.24
N LEU A 771 3.11 32.74 -14.24
CA LEU A 771 3.43 32.80 -15.68
C LEU A 771 3.23 34.16 -16.36
N ARG A 772 2.75 35.17 -15.65
CA ARG A 772 2.56 36.53 -16.15
C ARG A 772 3.35 37.57 -15.34
N PHE A 773 4.09 37.18 -14.30
CA PHE A 773 4.75 38.11 -13.40
C PHE A 773 6.22 37.73 -13.16
N ALA A 774 7.09 38.74 -13.11
CA ALA A 774 8.48 38.64 -12.67
C ALA A 774 8.56 39.05 -11.19
N PRO A 775 9.17 38.23 -10.30
CA PRO A 775 9.39 38.58 -8.91
C PRO A 775 10.61 39.52 -8.76
N HIS A 776 10.47 40.60 -7.99
CA HIS A 776 11.58 41.42 -7.52
C HIS A 776 11.61 41.46 -5.99
N LEU A 777 12.77 41.20 -5.41
CA LEU A 777 13.00 41.39 -3.98
C LEU A 777 13.20 42.89 -3.71
N VAL A 778 12.45 43.45 -2.77
CA VAL A 778 12.69 44.81 -2.25
C VAL A 778 13.04 44.70 -0.77
N THR A 779 14.22 45.23 -0.42
CA THR A 779 14.72 45.34 0.95
C THR A 779 14.45 46.73 1.51
N SER A 780 13.98 46.82 2.75
CA SER A 780 13.84 48.11 3.43
C SER A 780 15.21 48.77 3.67
N ALA A 781 15.24 50.10 3.84
CA ALA A 781 16.47 50.85 4.12
C ALA A 781 17.12 50.44 5.47
N ALA A 782 16.38 49.76 6.34
CA ALA A 782 16.83 49.21 7.62
C ALA A 782 17.29 47.73 7.54
N GLY A 783 17.26 47.12 6.34
CA GLY A 783 17.84 45.80 6.07
C GLY A 783 17.13 44.59 6.72
N THR A 784 15.91 44.77 7.23
CA THR A 784 15.26 43.77 8.11
C THR A 784 14.02 43.11 7.52
N GLU A 785 13.43 43.64 6.44
CA GLU A 785 12.29 43.00 5.77
C GLU A 785 12.45 42.95 4.26
N VAL A 786 12.07 41.80 3.71
CA VAL A 786 12.15 41.41 2.31
C VAL A 786 10.72 41.25 1.81
N CYS A 787 10.32 41.96 0.77
CA CYS A 787 8.99 41.79 0.15
C CYS A 787 9.16 41.36 -1.32
N VAL A 788 8.26 40.51 -1.85
CA VAL A 788 8.29 40.09 -3.27
C VAL A 788 7.29 40.91 -4.07
N VAL A 789 7.81 41.72 -5.00
CA VAL A 789 7.03 42.52 -5.94
C VAL A 789 6.79 41.70 -7.20
N LEU A 790 5.55 41.61 -7.68
CA LEU A 790 5.19 40.93 -8.93
C LEU A 790 4.93 41.94 -10.05
N THR A 791 5.75 41.91 -11.12
CA THR A 791 5.64 42.82 -12.28
C THR A 791 5.22 42.08 -13.56
N PRO A 792 4.25 42.54 -14.37
CA PRO A 792 3.82 41.82 -15.58
C PRO A 792 4.96 41.52 -16.58
N LEU A 793 4.97 40.32 -17.20
CA LEU A 793 5.86 39.97 -18.31
C LEU A 793 5.46 40.77 -19.56
N GLY A 794 6.43 41.48 -20.17
CA GLY A 794 6.20 42.39 -21.28
C GLY A 794 5.51 41.79 -22.52
N HIS A 795 4.92 42.66 -23.35
CA HIS A 795 3.98 42.38 -24.46
C HIS A 795 4.45 41.43 -25.58
N ALA A 796 5.69 40.92 -25.58
CA ALA A 796 6.25 40.17 -26.70
C ALA A 796 5.64 38.76 -26.92
N TYR A 797 5.05 38.16 -25.88
CA TYR A 797 4.59 36.76 -25.90
C TYR A 797 3.14 36.55 -25.46
N ALA A 798 2.46 37.63 -25.02
CA ALA A 798 1.15 37.55 -24.37
C ALA A 798 0.08 36.90 -25.26
N ASP A 799 0.22 37.05 -26.58
CA ASP A 799 -0.75 36.58 -27.57
C ASP A 799 -0.39 35.21 -28.18
N ASP A 800 0.81 34.66 -27.94
CA ASP A 800 1.25 33.38 -28.52
C ASP A 800 0.84 32.19 -27.65
N SER A 801 -0.46 31.88 -27.71
CA SER A 801 -1.06 30.84 -26.88
C SER A 801 -0.49 29.43 -27.12
N GLU A 802 0.01 29.14 -28.32
CA GLU A 802 0.65 27.86 -28.68
C GLU A 802 2.03 27.73 -28.03
N LEU A 803 2.86 28.77 -28.17
CA LEU A 803 4.19 28.83 -27.57
C LEU A 803 4.09 28.66 -26.04
N LEU A 804 3.17 29.37 -25.40
CA LEU A 804 2.98 29.30 -23.94
C LEU A 804 2.45 27.95 -23.45
N ARG A 805 1.65 27.24 -24.27
CA ARG A 805 1.17 25.89 -23.95
C ARG A 805 2.29 24.85 -24.10
N LEU A 806 3.09 24.94 -25.17
CA LEU A 806 4.23 24.05 -25.36
C LEU A 806 5.29 24.27 -24.27
N ALA A 807 5.56 25.53 -23.90
CA ALA A 807 6.47 25.87 -22.82
C ALA A 807 6.04 25.28 -21.46
N ARG A 808 4.75 25.36 -21.14
CA ARG A 808 4.18 24.72 -19.94
C ARG A 808 4.40 23.22 -19.96
N THR A 809 4.11 22.58 -21.08
CA THR A 809 4.28 21.13 -21.23
C THR A 809 5.72 20.70 -21.02
N PHE A 810 6.70 21.43 -21.56
CA PHE A 810 8.12 21.17 -21.28
C PHE A 810 8.44 21.31 -19.80
N ASN A 811 7.97 22.36 -19.12
CA ASN A 811 8.23 22.56 -17.70
C ASN A 811 7.50 21.55 -16.79
N GLU A 812 6.31 21.09 -17.16
CA GLU A 812 5.55 20.07 -16.42
C GLU A 812 6.20 18.68 -16.55
N LEU A 813 6.64 18.32 -17.76
CA LEU A 813 7.28 17.02 -18.01
C LEU A 813 8.75 16.98 -17.59
N ASP A 814 9.43 18.13 -17.59
CA ASP A 814 10.85 18.25 -17.30
C ASP A 814 11.20 19.47 -16.43
N PRO A 815 10.70 19.55 -15.18
CA PRO A 815 10.84 20.71 -14.30
C PRO A 815 12.29 21.07 -13.96
N ASP A 816 13.21 20.10 -14.03
CA ASP A 816 14.63 20.31 -13.75
C ASP A 816 15.50 20.35 -15.02
N GLY A 817 14.93 20.13 -16.21
CA GLY A 817 15.68 20.03 -17.47
C GLY A 817 16.45 18.72 -17.66
N ARG A 818 16.26 17.72 -16.78
CA ARG A 818 16.99 16.44 -16.79
C ARG A 818 16.60 15.57 -17.98
N ARG A 819 15.32 15.56 -18.39
CA ARG A 819 14.86 14.75 -19.53
C ARG A 819 15.41 15.29 -20.85
N LEU A 820 15.39 16.61 -21.05
CA LEU A 820 15.93 17.26 -22.23
C LEU A 820 17.45 17.12 -22.28
N ALA A 821 18.14 17.26 -21.14
CA ALA A 821 19.56 16.99 -21.04
C ALA A 821 19.91 15.51 -21.33
N GLY A 822 19.07 14.56 -20.89
CA GLY A 822 19.16 13.15 -21.22
C GLY A 822 18.97 12.88 -22.72
N ALA A 823 17.95 13.48 -23.34
CA ALA A 823 17.71 13.37 -24.78
C ALA A 823 18.87 13.94 -25.62
N LEU A 824 19.50 15.03 -25.14
CA LEU A 824 20.72 15.57 -25.75
C LEU A 824 21.91 14.62 -25.62
N ARG A 825 22.07 13.98 -24.46
CA ARG A 825 23.11 12.96 -24.24
C ARG A 825 22.89 11.77 -25.17
N ASP A 826 21.67 11.22 -25.21
CA ASP A 826 21.31 10.12 -26.10
C ASP A 826 21.52 10.46 -27.59
N CYS A 827 21.16 11.69 -27.99
CA CYS A 827 21.41 12.22 -29.33
C CYS A 827 22.90 12.21 -29.68
N PHE A 828 23.75 12.73 -28.78
CA PHE A 828 25.19 12.76 -29.02
C PHE A 828 25.79 11.36 -29.05
N ASP A 829 25.32 10.47 -28.18
CA ASP A 829 25.77 9.09 -28.11
C ASP A 829 25.42 8.31 -29.38
N ALA A 830 24.22 8.53 -29.91
CA ALA A 830 23.76 7.96 -31.19
C ALA A 830 24.51 8.57 -32.39
N ALA A 831 24.68 9.89 -32.43
CA ALA A 831 25.36 10.58 -33.52
C ALA A 831 26.84 10.18 -33.63
N LEU A 832 27.51 10.00 -32.48
CA LEU A 832 28.88 9.50 -32.43
C LEU A 832 28.98 8.03 -32.83
N ASP A 833 27.88 7.27 -32.68
CA ASP A 833 27.88 5.81 -32.76
C ASP A 833 29.04 5.25 -31.93
N MET A 834 29.05 5.66 -30.66
CA MET A 834 30.17 5.42 -29.74
C MET A 834 30.50 3.94 -29.64
N GLU A 835 29.46 3.11 -29.64
CA GLU A 835 29.59 1.67 -29.54
C GLU A 835 30.33 1.09 -30.75
N ASN A 836 30.05 1.46 -31.99
CA ASN A 836 30.74 0.83 -33.14
C ASN A 836 32.02 1.54 -33.57
N THR A 837 32.08 2.87 -33.41
CA THR A 837 33.18 3.68 -33.94
C THR A 837 34.27 3.96 -32.91
N GLY A 838 33.95 3.87 -31.61
CA GLY A 838 34.84 4.29 -30.53
C GLY A 838 35.10 5.82 -30.49
N ARG A 839 34.32 6.60 -31.25
CA ARG A 839 34.36 8.07 -31.18
C ARG A 839 33.77 8.55 -29.85
N PHE A 840 34.27 9.67 -29.37
CA PHE A 840 33.86 10.28 -28.10
C PHE A 840 33.83 11.81 -28.16
N ASP A 841 34.13 12.42 -29.32
CA ASP A 841 34.14 13.87 -29.52
C ASP A 841 33.37 14.21 -30.80
N LEU A 842 32.36 15.09 -30.71
CA LEU A 842 31.54 15.51 -31.85
C LEU A 842 32.36 16.13 -32.99
N ARG A 843 33.58 16.62 -32.75
CA ARG A 843 34.51 17.07 -33.81
C ARG A 843 34.98 15.93 -34.73
N GLN A 844 34.85 14.68 -34.29
CA GLN A 844 35.21 13.49 -35.07
C GLN A 844 34.12 13.11 -36.10
N LEU A 845 32.97 13.78 -36.08
CA LEU A 845 31.91 13.60 -37.07
C LEU A 845 32.29 14.26 -38.40
N ARG A 846 32.03 13.57 -39.51
CA ARG A 846 32.18 14.12 -40.86
C ARG A 846 31.05 15.10 -41.15
N GLY A 847 31.23 15.96 -42.16
CA GLY A 847 30.26 17.02 -42.49
C GLY A 847 28.80 16.54 -42.67
N ARG A 848 28.59 15.37 -43.31
CA ARG A 848 27.26 14.76 -43.45
C ARG A 848 26.70 14.20 -42.13
N GLU A 849 27.54 13.58 -41.31
CA GLU A 849 27.12 13.02 -40.00
C GLU A 849 26.74 14.14 -39.02
N ARG A 850 27.48 15.25 -39.06
CA ARG A 850 27.18 16.44 -38.25
C ARG A 850 25.85 17.10 -38.64
N ALA A 851 25.46 17.02 -39.91
CA ALA A 851 24.16 17.49 -40.37
C ALA A 851 23.00 16.60 -39.88
N LEU A 852 23.24 15.29 -39.70
CA LEU A 852 22.24 14.33 -39.23
C LEU A 852 22.03 14.36 -37.70
N THR A 853 22.87 15.06 -36.95
CA THR A 853 22.73 15.17 -35.49
C THR A 853 21.40 15.81 -35.08
N ALA A 854 20.87 16.74 -35.87
CA ALA A 854 19.55 17.33 -35.63
C ALA A 854 18.42 16.29 -35.75
N LEU A 855 18.51 15.37 -36.72
CA LEU A 855 17.56 14.26 -36.88
C LEU A 855 17.64 13.27 -35.72
N GLU A 856 18.84 13.00 -35.20
CA GLU A 856 18.96 12.16 -33.99
C GLU A 856 18.43 12.84 -32.74
N LEU A 857 18.50 14.18 -32.66
CA LEU A 857 17.88 14.93 -31.58
C LEU A 857 16.35 14.86 -31.66
N GLU A 858 15.77 15.01 -32.85
CA GLU A 858 14.33 14.82 -33.09
C GLU A 858 13.85 13.46 -32.57
N ARG A 859 14.50 12.37 -32.99
CA ARG A 859 14.20 11.00 -32.54
C ARG A 859 14.33 10.84 -31.02
N SER A 860 15.35 11.46 -30.43
CA SER A 860 15.59 11.40 -28.98
C SER A 860 14.51 12.17 -28.21
N LEU A 861 14.05 13.31 -28.74
CA LEU A 861 12.95 14.08 -28.16
C LEU A 861 11.61 13.32 -28.25
N CYS A 862 11.30 12.64 -29.36
CA CYS A 862 10.09 11.79 -29.46
C CYS A 862 10.10 10.59 -28.51
N ARG A 863 11.28 10.13 -28.07
CA ARG A 863 11.40 9.10 -27.02
C ARG A 863 11.24 9.68 -25.61
N ALA A 864 11.74 10.89 -25.39
CA ALA A 864 11.77 11.53 -24.07
C ALA A 864 10.47 12.27 -23.71
N PHE A 865 9.73 12.72 -24.72
CA PHE A 865 8.51 13.51 -24.61
C PHE A 865 7.41 12.93 -25.51
N PRO A 866 6.12 13.16 -25.19
CA PRO A 866 4.99 12.71 -25.99
C PRO A 866 4.83 13.56 -27.26
N PHE A 867 5.83 13.53 -28.13
CA PHE A 867 5.86 14.21 -29.42
C PHE A 867 5.89 13.17 -30.54
N ASP A 868 5.20 13.49 -31.63
CA ASP A 868 5.26 12.71 -32.87
C ASP A 868 6.22 13.41 -33.86
N ALA A 869 6.79 12.65 -34.79
CA ALA A 869 7.44 13.21 -35.97
C ALA A 869 6.38 13.92 -36.85
N GLY A 870 6.67 15.13 -37.33
CA GLY A 870 5.73 15.89 -38.15
C GLY A 870 5.81 15.58 -39.65
N GLU A 871 4.73 15.90 -40.37
CA GLU A 871 4.67 15.74 -41.83
C GLU A 871 5.26 16.94 -42.58
N SER A 872 5.06 18.16 -42.05
CA SER A 872 5.52 19.44 -42.63
C SER A 872 6.48 20.23 -41.74
N THR A 873 6.66 19.80 -40.49
CA THR A 873 7.64 20.32 -39.51
C THR A 873 8.34 19.13 -38.85
N ASP A 874 9.47 19.37 -38.19
CA ASP A 874 10.21 18.28 -37.52
C ASP A 874 9.37 17.56 -36.45
N LEU A 875 8.66 18.29 -35.59
CA LEU A 875 7.95 17.73 -34.43
C LEU A 875 6.49 18.21 -34.36
N VAL A 876 5.61 17.36 -33.83
CA VAL A 876 4.22 17.69 -33.53
C VAL A 876 3.89 17.32 -32.10
N TRP A 877 3.47 18.31 -31.32
CA TRP A 877 2.94 18.08 -29.98
C TRP A 877 1.42 17.91 -30.03
N ARG A 878 0.93 16.78 -29.53
CA ARG A 878 -0.52 16.49 -29.40
C ARG A 878 -0.96 16.65 -27.94
N PRO A 879 -1.50 17.81 -27.54
CA PRO A 879 -2.05 17.97 -26.18
C PRO A 879 -3.16 16.94 -25.89
N SER A 880 -3.25 16.49 -24.65
CA SER A 880 -4.32 15.59 -24.20
C SER A 880 -5.71 16.26 -24.34
N GLY A 881 -6.69 15.51 -24.85
CA GLY A 881 -8.06 15.98 -25.12
C GLY A 881 -8.35 16.30 -26.60
N ARG A 882 -9.44 17.03 -26.88
CA ARG A 882 -9.87 17.44 -28.25
C ARG A 882 -9.13 18.67 -28.80
N ARG A 883 -7.93 18.97 -28.29
CA ARG A 883 -7.16 20.17 -28.72
C ARG A 883 -6.37 19.88 -29.99
N ALA A 884 -6.20 20.91 -30.83
CA ALA A 884 -5.46 20.78 -32.08
C ALA A 884 -3.97 20.46 -31.81
N PRO A 885 -3.33 19.61 -32.64
CA PRO A 885 -1.89 19.40 -32.62
C PRO A 885 -1.14 20.71 -32.89
N VAL A 886 0.01 20.89 -32.24
CA VAL A 886 0.89 22.04 -32.41
C VAL A 886 2.17 21.59 -33.11
N PRO A 887 2.33 21.85 -34.42
CA PRO A 887 3.57 21.59 -35.15
C PRO A 887 4.64 22.61 -34.76
N PHE A 888 5.89 22.16 -34.63
CA PHE A 888 7.04 23.02 -34.38
C PHE A 888 8.34 22.44 -34.97
N GLU A 889 9.27 23.34 -35.27
CA GLU A 889 10.56 23.06 -35.89
C GLU A 889 11.68 22.92 -34.85
N LEU A 890 12.71 22.10 -35.13
CA LEU A 890 13.86 21.92 -34.25
C LEU A 890 15.10 22.58 -34.85
N ARG A 891 15.79 23.40 -34.05
CA ARG A 891 17.03 24.06 -34.48
C ARG A 891 18.15 23.79 -33.49
N LEU A 892 19.05 22.89 -33.85
CA LEU A 892 20.24 22.56 -33.07
C LEU A 892 21.46 23.38 -33.53
N SER A 893 22.17 23.97 -32.56
CA SER A 893 23.50 24.55 -32.78
C SER A 893 24.52 23.94 -31.83
N LEU A 894 25.63 23.44 -32.40
CA LEU A 894 26.78 22.90 -31.66
C LEU A 894 27.91 23.92 -31.46
N THR A 895 27.75 25.15 -31.98
CA THR A 895 28.80 26.20 -31.99
C THR A 895 28.16 27.56 -31.73
N GLY A 896 27.74 27.80 -30.49
CA GLY A 896 27.14 29.08 -30.07
C GLY A 896 25.69 29.29 -30.52
N PRO A 897 25.07 30.45 -30.23
CA PRO A 897 23.66 30.73 -30.52
C PRO A 897 23.43 31.19 -31.97
N ASN A 898 23.90 30.40 -32.95
CA ASN A 898 23.85 30.73 -34.38
C ASN A 898 22.92 29.76 -35.15
N TRP A 899 21.67 29.68 -34.73
CA TRP A 899 20.65 28.88 -35.43
C TRP A 899 20.34 29.48 -36.80
N ARG A 900 20.23 28.61 -37.82
CA ARG A 900 19.89 29.00 -39.19
C ARG A 900 18.42 28.72 -39.47
N PHE A 901 17.72 29.74 -39.93
CA PHE A 901 16.30 29.74 -40.26
C PHE A 901 16.14 29.88 -41.77
N SER A 902 15.47 28.91 -42.38
CA SER A 902 15.15 28.95 -43.80
C SER A 902 13.86 29.74 -44.05
N PRO A 903 13.57 30.20 -45.28
CA PRO A 903 12.35 30.97 -45.56
C PRO A 903 11.04 30.28 -45.13
N HIS A 904 10.98 28.94 -45.15
CA HIS A 904 9.82 28.14 -44.71
C HIS A 904 9.64 28.09 -43.19
N THR A 905 10.61 28.56 -42.39
CA THR A 905 10.50 28.61 -40.92
C THR A 905 9.89 29.93 -40.42
N GLN A 906 9.51 30.84 -41.32
CA GLN A 906 8.87 32.11 -40.96
C GLN A 906 7.48 31.89 -40.36
N ASP A 907 7.19 32.56 -39.25
CA ASP A 907 5.98 32.44 -38.42
C ASP A 907 5.70 31.05 -37.84
N VAL A 908 6.63 30.10 -38.02
CA VAL A 908 6.59 28.77 -37.41
C VAL A 908 7.16 28.82 -35.99
N LEU A 909 6.58 28.03 -35.09
CA LEU A 909 7.10 27.83 -33.74
C LEU A 909 8.37 26.97 -33.81
N CYS A 910 9.45 27.38 -33.16
CA CYS A 910 10.73 26.67 -33.16
C CYS A 910 11.20 26.38 -31.74
N LEU A 911 11.68 25.16 -31.53
CA LEU A 911 12.53 24.78 -30.41
C LEU A 911 14.00 25.01 -30.80
N VAL A 912 14.59 26.06 -30.25
CA VAL A 912 16.00 26.37 -30.43
C VAL A 912 16.83 25.71 -29.33
N VAL A 913 17.81 24.91 -29.72
CA VAL A 913 18.68 24.17 -28.81
C VAL A 913 20.13 24.49 -29.11
N GLN A 914 20.89 24.79 -28.07
CA GLN A 914 22.34 24.96 -28.13
C GLN A 914 22.99 24.01 -27.14
N ALA A 915 24.03 23.29 -27.56
CA ALA A 915 24.75 22.40 -26.66
C ALA A 915 26.25 22.35 -27.01
N ASP A 916 27.07 22.32 -25.96
CA ASP A 916 28.52 22.19 -26.03
C ASP A 916 28.97 21.05 -25.10
N ASP A 917 29.35 19.93 -25.70
CA ASP A 917 29.76 18.72 -24.98
C ASP A 917 31.08 18.91 -24.22
N ARG A 918 31.97 19.81 -24.66
CA ARG A 918 33.22 20.11 -23.93
C ARG A 918 33.02 21.03 -22.74
N ALA A 919 32.10 21.98 -22.87
CA ALA A 919 31.73 22.83 -21.75
C ALA A 919 30.82 22.09 -20.76
N SER A 920 30.27 20.93 -21.15
CA SER A 920 29.18 20.25 -20.42
C SER A 920 28.04 21.23 -20.12
N ARG A 921 27.63 22.00 -21.14
CA ARG A 921 26.60 23.04 -21.05
C ARG A 921 25.63 22.96 -22.21
N TRP A 922 24.37 23.27 -21.94
CA TRP A 922 23.33 23.36 -22.96
C TRP A 922 22.29 24.44 -22.63
N SER A 923 21.47 24.79 -23.61
CA SER A 923 20.34 25.72 -23.47
C SER A 923 19.26 25.33 -24.46
N ALA A 924 17.99 25.48 -24.08
CA ALA A 924 16.88 25.37 -24.99
C ALA A 924 15.82 26.44 -24.72
N GLY A 925 15.18 26.91 -25.78
CA GLY A 925 14.10 27.90 -25.71
C GLY A 925 13.13 27.75 -26.86
N LEU A 926 11.97 28.38 -26.72
CA LEU A 926 10.92 28.43 -27.73
C LEU A 926 10.85 29.83 -28.34
N ILE A 927 10.65 29.91 -29.64
CA ILE A 927 10.51 31.17 -30.37
C ILE A 927 9.57 30.99 -31.56
N ARG A 928 8.68 31.95 -31.80
CA ARG A 928 8.01 32.08 -33.11
C ARG A 928 8.84 33.00 -33.99
N VAL A 929 9.30 32.49 -35.12
CA VAL A 929 10.32 33.15 -35.95
C VAL A 929 9.68 34.23 -36.82
N ARG A 930 9.63 35.46 -36.31
CA ARG A 930 9.10 36.61 -37.04
C ARG A 930 10.16 37.24 -37.97
N PRO A 931 9.77 37.85 -39.10
CA PRO A 931 10.72 38.44 -40.07
C PRO A 931 11.62 39.54 -39.48
N ASP A 932 11.11 40.32 -38.53
CA ASP A 932 11.81 41.39 -37.81
C ASP A 932 12.87 40.88 -36.81
N ALA A 933 12.78 39.60 -36.41
CA ALA A 933 13.73 38.95 -35.54
C ALA A 933 14.99 38.44 -36.28
N LEU A 934 15.02 38.47 -37.62
CA LEU A 934 16.05 37.85 -38.46
C LEU A 934 17.00 38.86 -39.13
N THR A 935 18.23 38.44 -39.38
CA THR A 935 19.23 39.14 -40.20
C THR A 935 19.82 38.17 -41.22
N ARG A 936 19.91 38.59 -42.48
CA ARG A 936 20.50 37.80 -43.58
C ARG A 936 22.01 37.72 -43.43
N THR A 937 22.57 36.53 -43.64
CA THR A 937 24.01 36.30 -43.68
C THR A 937 24.55 36.60 -45.08
N SER A 938 25.60 37.39 -45.19
CA SER A 938 26.19 37.91 -46.44
C SER A 938 27.22 36.97 -47.11
N GLU A 939 27.15 35.66 -46.86
CA GLU A 939 28.08 34.69 -47.45
C GLU A 939 27.58 34.10 -48.79
N PRO A 940 28.42 33.99 -49.84
CA PRO A 940 27.98 33.61 -51.20
C PRO A 940 27.51 32.16 -51.39
N GLU A 941 27.70 31.28 -50.40
CA GLU A 941 27.40 29.84 -50.49
C GLU A 941 26.14 29.40 -49.70
N ASN A 942 25.38 30.31 -49.08
CA ASN A 942 24.23 29.94 -48.26
C ASN A 942 22.88 30.06 -49.01
N ASP A 943 22.12 28.96 -49.05
CA ASP A 943 20.77 28.74 -49.60
C ASP A 943 19.65 29.62 -48.98
N GLY A 944 19.83 30.94 -48.88
CA GLY A 944 18.78 31.87 -48.44
C GLY A 944 18.39 31.80 -46.95
N THR A 945 19.23 31.22 -46.09
CA THR A 945 19.00 31.14 -44.64
C THR A 945 19.36 32.44 -43.89
N ALA A 946 18.72 32.68 -42.75
CA ALA A 946 18.92 33.84 -41.87
C ALA A 946 19.22 33.42 -40.42
N VAL A 947 19.75 34.34 -39.62
CA VAL A 947 20.05 34.13 -38.19
C VAL A 947 19.31 35.17 -37.34
N LEU A 948 19.12 34.90 -36.04
CA LEU A 948 18.49 35.88 -35.15
C LEU A 948 19.37 37.12 -34.93
N THR A 949 18.75 38.30 -34.89
CA THR A 949 19.39 39.55 -34.46
C THR A 949 19.85 39.45 -33.00
N THR A 950 20.85 40.24 -32.60
CA THR A 950 21.31 40.29 -31.19
C THR A 950 20.19 40.67 -30.22
N SER A 951 19.29 41.56 -30.64
CA SER A 951 18.11 41.96 -29.86
C SER A 951 17.15 40.78 -29.68
N ALA A 952 16.77 40.11 -30.78
CA ALA A 952 15.88 38.95 -30.74
C ALA A 952 16.44 37.78 -29.93
N ARG A 953 17.77 37.55 -29.96
CA ARG A 953 18.40 36.53 -29.09
C ARG A 953 18.22 36.82 -27.59
N ARG A 954 18.09 38.09 -27.20
CA ARG A 954 17.92 38.50 -25.80
C ARG A 954 16.46 38.54 -25.37
N SER A 955 15.55 38.93 -26.25
CA SER A 955 14.17 39.28 -25.90
C SER A 955 13.07 38.56 -26.69
N ALA A 956 13.40 37.72 -27.67
CA ALA A 956 12.42 36.97 -28.47
C ALA A 956 12.41 35.46 -28.21
N VAL A 957 13.42 34.92 -27.52
CA VAL A 957 13.44 33.49 -27.12
C VAL A 957 12.88 33.33 -25.71
N LEU A 958 11.80 32.56 -25.56
CA LEU A 958 11.32 32.10 -24.27
C LEU A 958 12.19 30.92 -23.81
N TRP A 959 13.16 31.19 -22.95
CA TRP A 959 14.09 30.17 -22.46
C TRP A 959 13.39 29.15 -21.56
N LEU A 960 13.48 27.87 -21.93
CA LEU A 960 13.11 26.76 -21.07
C LEU A 960 14.25 26.53 -20.07
N ARG A 961 15.48 26.38 -20.56
CA ARG A 961 16.70 26.31 -19.74
C ARG A 961 17.80 27.09 -20.43
N ARG A 962 18.59 27.83 -19.66
CA ARG A 962 19.71 28.63 -20.17
C ARG A 962 20.96 28.30 -19.37
N ASP A 963 22.04 28.01 -20.09
CA ASP A 963 23.35 27.60 -19.56
C ASP A 963 23.29 26.48 -18.49
N ALA A 964 22.47 25.47 -18.76
CA ALA A 964 22.25 24.33 -17.87
C ALA A 964 23.34 23.27 -18.02
N PRO A 965 23.63 22.47 -16.96
CA PRO A 965 24.62 21.40 -17.03
C PRO A 965 24.14 20.25 -17.95
N LEU A 966 25.04 19.79 -18.81
CA LEU A 966 24.86 18.58 -19.63
C LEU A 966 25.53 17.38 -18.95
N PRO A 967 24.95 16.17 -18.99
CA PRO A 967 25.61 14.95 -18.50
C PRO A 967 27.00 14.78 -19.13
N GLU A 968 28.00 14.61 -18.27
CA GLU A 968 29.42 14.60 -18.64
C GLU A 968 29.76 13.44 -19.58
N ASN A 969 30.42 13.76 -20.69
CA ASN A 969 31.13 12.78 -21.50
C ASN A 969 32.51 12.51 -20.87
N VAL A 970 32.60 11.46 -20.06
CA VAL A 970 33.78 11.21 -19.20
C VAL A 970 35.07 11.15 -20.02
N LEU A 971 35.11 10.40 -21.13
CA LEU A 971 36.31 10.28 -21.95
C LEU A 971 36.75 11.60 -22.58
N LEU A 972 35.82 12.51 -22.89
CA LEU A 972 36.13 13.83 -23.44
C LEU A 972 36.85 14.72 -22.43
N HIS A 973 36.53 14.59 -21.14
CA HIS A 973 37.02 15.46 -20.06
C HIS A 973 38.24 14.88 -19.31
N LEU A 974 38.68 13.66 -19.62
CA LEU A 974 39.96 13.14 -19.14
C LEU A 974 41.13 13.91 -19.77
N ASP A 975 42.23 14.03 -19.03
CA ASP A 975 43.48 14.58 -19.55
C ASP A 975 44.05 13.70 -20.67
N ASP A 976 44.84 14.30 -21.56
CA ASP A 976 45.34 13.62 -22.76
C ASP A 976 46.18 12.38 -22.45
N ALA A 977 46.97 12.40 -21.38
CA ALA A 977 47.82 11.28 -21.01
C ALA A 977 47.01 10.09 -20.47
N THR A 978 46.04 10.36 -19.58
CA THR A 978 45.11 9.34 -19.06
C THR A 978 44.27 8.74 -20.17
N ARG A 979 43.70 9.58 -21.04
CA ARG A 979 42.92 9.13 -22.19
C ARG A 979 43.74 8.28 -23.17
N ALA A 980 44.95 8.72 -23.52
CA ALA A 980 45.83 7.98 -24.42
C ALA A 980 46.16 6.58 -23.86
N ALA A 981 46.42 6.49 -22.55
CA ALA A 981 46.67 5.22 -21.90
C ALA A 981 45.46 4.29 -21.91
N ILE A 982 44.26 4.81 -21.60
CA ILE A 982 43.01 4.03 -21.64
C ILE A 982 42.72 3.48 -23.05
N LEU A 983 43.06 4.23 -24.10
CA LEU A 983 42.82 3.84 -25.49
C LEU A 983 43.94 2.99 -26.11
N ALA A 984 45.11 2.86 -25.45
CA ALA A 984 46.25 2.11 -25.97
C ALA A 984 46.03 0.59 -26.10
N PRO A 985 45.33 -0.10 -25.17
CA PRO A 985 45.06 -1.54 -25.31
C PRO A 985 44.26 -1.89 -26.57
N LYS A 986 44.65 -2.98 -27.24
CA LYS A 986 44.07 -3.39 -28.53
C LYS A 986 42.67 -4.01 -28.37
N ASP A 987 42.38 -4.64 -27.24
CA ASP A 987 41.13 -5.33 -26.94
C ASP A 987 40.22 -4.54 -25.97
N ALA A 988 38.92 -4.85 -25.98
CA ALA A 988 37.92 -4.16 -25.18
C ALA A 988 38.08 -4.38 -23.67
N VAL A 989 38.51 -5.57 -23.26
CA VAL A 989 38.75 -5.92 -21.86
C VAL A 989 39.92 -5.11 -21.32
N GLY A 990 41.04 -5.07 -22.06
CA GLY A 990 42.20 -4.27 -21.72
C GLY A 990 41.89 -2.78 -21.55
N ARG A 991 41.13 -2.17 -22.49
CA ARG A 991 40.73 -0.75 -22.39
C ARG A 991 39.82 -0.48 -21.20
N THR A 992 38.87 -1.39 -20.94
CA THR A 992 37.93 -1.27 -19.81
C THR A 992 38.64 -1.42 -18.47
N ALA A 993 39.61 -2.35 -18.38
CA ALA A 993 40.43 -2.50 -17.18
C ALA A 993 41.29 -1.25 -16.95
N GLU A 994 41.95 -0.73 -17.99
CA GLU A 994 42.77 0.49 -17.88
C GLU A 994 41.93 1.73 -17.50
N PHE A 995 40.69 1.80 -17.97
CA PHE A 995 39.73 2.83 -17.54
C PHE A 995 39.51 2.77 -16.02
N PHE A 996 39.20 1.61 -15.45
CA PHE A 996 39.03 1.46 -14.01
C PHE A 996 40.33 1.62 -13.21
N ARG A 997 41.50 1.36 -13.80
CA ARG A 997 42.78 1.67 -13.13
C ARG A 997 42.96 3.17 -12.89
N ARG A 998 42.54 4.00 -13.85
CA ARG A 998 42.82 5.45 -13.85
C ARG A 998 41.66 6.30 -13.34
N VAL A 999 40.42 5.87 -13.55
CA VAL A 999 39.20 6.61 -13.17
C VAL A 999 38.64 6.03 -11.86
N GLN A 1000 39.37 6.26 -10.76
CA GLN A 1000 39.02 5.76 -9.44
C GLN A 1000 38.27 6.78 -8.58
N GLY A 1001 37.51 6.30 -7.58
CA GLY A 1001 36.92 7.12 -6.53
C GLY A 1001 35.71 7.98 -6.95
N ARG A 1002 35.33 7.95 -8.23
CA ARG A 1002 34.14 8.64 -8.77
C ARG A 1002 33.19 7.64 -9.43
N PRO A 1003 31.86 7.73 -9.18
CA PRO A 1003 30.88 7.03 -9.98
C PRO A 1003 30.91 7.47 -11.45
N VAL A 1004 30.72 6.51 -12.33
CA VAL A 1004 30.70 6.71 -13.79
C VAL A 1004 29.52 5.91 -14.37
N PRO A 1005 28.65 6.52 -15.19
CA PRO A 1005 27.59 5.80 -15.88
C PRO A 1005 28.13 4.67 -16.74
N VAL A 1006 27.44 3.52 -16.77
CA VAL A 1006 27.84 2.37 -17.61
C VAL A 1006 27.94 2.75 -19.08
N THR A 1007 27.12 3.71 -19.53
CA THR A 1007 27.15 4.24 -20.91
C THR A 1007 28.48 4.88 -21.29
N ALA A 1008 29.22 5.46 -20.34
CA ALA A 1008 30.53 6.06 -20.59
C ALA A 1008 31.61 5.04 -21.01
N LEU A 1009 31.37 3.73 -20.79
CA LEU A 1009 32.26 2.66 -21.22
C LEU A 1009 32.06 2.26 -22.68
N ARG A 1010 30.92 2.59 -23.30
CA ARG A 1010 30.56 2.17 -24.67
C ARG A 1010 31.65 2.43 -25.73
N PRO A 1011 32.34 3.60 -25.77
CA PRO A 1011 33.44 3.84 -26.70
C PRO A 1011 34.59 2.84 -26.60
N LEU A 1012 34.82 2.28 -25.41
CA LEU A 1012 35.91 1.34 -25.17
C LEU A 1012 35.62 -0.05 -25.73
N LEU A 1013 34.33 -0.37 -25.91
CA LEU A 1013 33.86 -1.72 -26.17
C LEU A 1013 33.79 -2.10 -27.64
N ARG A 1014 33.61 -1.13 -28.55
CA ARG A 1014 33.62 -1.34 -30.02
C ARG A 1014 32.62 -2.43 -30.49
N GLY A 1015 31.35 -2.33 -30.10
CA GLY A 1015 30.27 -3.22 -30.52
C GLY A 1015 30.16 -4.53 -29.74
N GLN A 1016 30.92 -4.65 -28.64
CA GLN A 1016 30.97 -5.86 -27.82
C GLN A 1016 30.12 -5.71 -26.56
N ASP A 1017 29.52 -6.81 -26.11
CA ASP A 1017 28.64 -6.85 -24.94
C ASP A 1017 29.29 -6.22 -23.70
N HIS A 1018 28.75 -5.07 -23.29
CA HIS A 1018 29.29 -4.28 -22.18
C HIS A 1018 29.27 -5.02 -20.85
N LYS A 1019 28.23 -5.82 -20.58
CA LYS A 1019 28.14 -6.57 -19.32
C LYS A 1019 29.25 -7.60 -19.27
N ARG A 1020 29.42 -8.39 -20.34
CA ARG A 1020 30.47 -9.41 -20.44
C ARG A 1020 31.87 -8.80 -20.36
N ARG A 1021 32.16 -7.70 -21.06
CA ARG A 1021 33.51 -7.11 -21.04
C ARG A 1021 33.85 -6.43 -19.72
N VAL A 1022 32.88 -5.83 -19.04
CA VAL A 1022 33.06 -5.36 -17.66
C VAL A 1022 33.35 -6.54 -16.72
N ARG A 1023 32.66 -7.68 -16.87
CA ARG A 1023 32.95 -8.92 -16.10
C ARG A 1023 34.40 -9.33 -16.23
N GLU A 1024 34.84 -9.48 -17.47
CA GLU A 1024 36.21 -9.92 -17.79
C GLU A 1024 37.25 -8.90 -17.32
N ALA A 1025 36.96 -7.60 -17.43
CA ALA A 1025 37.86 -6.54 -16.95
C ALA A 1025 37.98 -6.54 -15.42
N VAL A 1026 36.87 -6.76 -14.69
CA VAL A 1026 36.90 -6.89 -13.23
C VAL A 1026 37.77 -8.07 -12.80
N VAL A 1027 37.72 -9.20 -13.51
CA VAL A 1027 38.59 -10.35 -13.24
C VAL A 1027 40.07 -10.00 -13.39
N VAL A 1028 40.43 -9.25 -14.44
CA VAL A 1028 41.81 -8.77 -14.66
C VAL A 1028 42.31 -7.86 -13.53
N LEU A 1029 41.41 -7.11 -12.90
CA LEU A 1029 41.71 -6.12 -11.87
C LEU A 1029 41.81 -6.70 -10.45
N ARG A 1030 41.30 -7.91 -10.18
CA ARG A 1030 41.33 -8.52 -8.84
C ARG A 1030 42.74 -8.71 -8.27
N PRO A 1031 43.74 -9.16 -9.05
CA PRO A 1031 45.12 -9.29 -8.56
C PRO A 1031 45.75 -7.93 -8.20
N GLU A 1032 45.21 -6.83 -8.72
CA GLU A 1032 45.68 -5.46 -8.51
C GLU A 1032 45.00 -4.77 -7.30
N GLY A 1033 44.09 -5.46 -6.61
CA GLY A 1033 43.35 -4.91 -5.47
C GLY A 1033 42.35 -3.80 -5.84
N VAL A 1034 41.94 -3.72 -7.11
CA VAL A 1034 40.97 -2.74 -7.60
C VAL A 1034 39.57 -3.34 -7.52
N LEU A 1035 38.73 -2.75 -6.67
CA LEU A 1035 37.34 -3.12 -6.48
C LEU A 1035 36.47 -2.30 -7.43
N VAL A 1036 35.57 -2.97 -8.17
CA VAL A 1036 34.56 -2.31 -8.99
C VAL A 1036 33.18 -2.65 -8.44
N VAL A 1037 32.43 -1.64 -8.03
CA VAL A 1037 31.09 -1.77 -7.47
C VAL A 1037 30.06 -1.03 -8.34
N ARG A 1038 28.82 -1.53 -8.37
CA ARG A 1038 27.68 -0.87 -9.02
C ARG A 1038 26.83 -0.17 -7.97
N GLY A 1039 25.99 0.79 -8.33
CA GLY A 1039 25.04 1.42 -7.40
C GLY A 1039 23.84 0.58 -6.95
N ASN A 1040 24.05 -0.72 -6.68
CA ASN A 1040 23.15 -1.54 -5.87
C ASN A 1040 23.38 -1.26 -4.37
N SER A 1041 22.57 -1.87 -3.48
CA SER A 1041 22.66 -1.63 -2.03
C SER A 1041 24.05 -1.90 -1.48
N TRP A 1042 24.67 -3.01 -1.88
CA TRP A 1042 26.03 -3.36 -1.48
C TRP A 1042 27.08 -2.33 -1.93
N GLY A 1043 27.11 -1.95 -3.21
CA GLY A 1043 28.09 -0.99 -3.71
C GLY A 1043 27.90 0.43 -3.17
N ARG A 1044 26.65 0.83 -2.89
CA ARG A 1044 26.36 2.09 -2.19
C ARG A 1044 26.84 2.09 -0.75
N ALA A 1045 26.65 0.99 -0.02
CA ALA A 1045 27.15 0.83 1.35
C ALA A 1045 28.69 0.84 1.40
N VAL A 1046 29.35 0.17 0.45
CA VAL A 1046 30.82 0.21 0.32
C VAL A 1046 31.32 1.64 0.06
N ALA A 1047 30.69 2.36 -0.88
CA ALA A 1047 31.04 3.75 -1.16
C ALA A 1047 30.84 4.66 0.05
N GLU A 1048 29.72 4.52 0.77
CA GLU A 1048 29.40 5.27 1.98
C GLU A 1048 30.42 5.03 3.10
N ALA A 1049 30.75 3.78 3.39
CA ALA A 1049 31.72 3.40 4.41
C ALA A 1049 33.12 3.99 4.11
N LEU A 1050 33.51 4.05 2.83
CA LEU A 1050 34.76 4.65 2.37
C LEU A 1050 34.69 6.17 2.19
N ARG A 1051 33.55 6.82 2.49
CA ARG A 1051 33.26 8.25 2.24
C ARG A 1051 33.47 8.67 0.78
N LEU A 1052 33.17 7.78 -0.16
CA LEU A 1052 33.11 8.05 -1.59
C LEU A 1052 31.68 8.45 -1.99
N ARG A 1053 31.54 9.13 -3.14
CA ARG A 1053 30.22 9.44 -3.70
C ARG A 1053 29.50 8.13 -4.05
N ARG A 1054 28.26 7.97 -3.56
CA ARG A 1054 27.46 6.76 -3.79
C ARG A 1054 27.10 6.65 -5.28
N PRO A 1055 27.39 5.53 -5.94
CA PRO A 1055 26.96 5.32 -7.33
C PRO A 1055 25.43 5.14 -7.44
N ALA A 1056 24.83 5.74 -8.46
CA ALA A 1056 23.47 5.47 -8.90
C ALA A 1056 23.35 4.06 -9.54
N GLU A 1057 22.13 3.57 -9.74
CA GLU A 1057 21.88 2.17 -10.15
C GLU A 1057 22.53 1.78 -11.49
N ASP A 1058 22.72 2.74 -12.38
CA ASP A 1058 23.37 2.63 -13.68
C ASP A 1058 24.83 3.13 -13.68
N GLU A 1059 25.41 3.43 -12.51
CA GLU A 1059 26.80 3.84 -12.36
C GLU A 1059 27.68 2.74 -11.77
N LEU A 1060 28.96 2.76 -12.17
CA LEU A 1060 30.04 1.94 -11.65
C LEU A 1060 31.05 2.84 -10.95
N LEU A 1061 31.57 2.38 -9.82
CA LEU A 1061 32.62 3.02 -9.05
C LEU A 1061 33.79 2.04 -8.95
N SER A 1062 34.99 2.48 -9.33
CA SER A 1062 36.21 1.70 -9.13
C SER A 1062 37.08 2.33 -8.05
N VAL A 1063 37.74 1.51 -7.23
CA VAL A 1063 38.61 1.98 -6.15
C VAL A 1063 39.65 0.92 -5.80
N ARG A 1064 40.93 1.30 -5.69
CA ARG A 1064 41.97 0.43 -5.15
C ARG A 1064 41.91 0.41 -3.62
N LEU A 1065 41.85 -0.79 -3.05
CA LEU A 1065 41.81 -0.98 -1.61
C LEU A 1065 43.14 -1.53 -1.07
N ALA A 1066 43.48 -1.14 0.15
CA ALA A 1066 44.56 -1.71 0.94
C ALA A 1066 43.99 -2.30 2.24
N ALA A 1067 44.63 -3.35 2.76
CA ALA A 1067 44.28 -3.87 4.08
C ALA A 1067 44.56 -2.79 5.14
N HIS A 1068 43.61 -2.54 6.04
CA HIS A 1068 43.77 -1.57 7.10
C HIS A 1068 44.97 -1.94 7.99
N ARG A 1069 45.79 -0.94 8.34
CA ARG A 1069 47.03 -1.08 9.13
C ARG A 1069 47.09 0.09 10.12
N PRO A 1070 47.75 -0.06 11.28
CA PRO A 1070 47.84 1.01 12.28
C PRO A 1070 48.33 2.37 11.74
N GLY A 1071 49.16 2.37 10.68
CA GLY A 1071 49.64 3.59 10.02
C GLY A 1071 48.60 4.38 9.22
N HIS A 1072 47.38 3.85 9.04
CA HIS A 1072 46.31 4.51 8.28
C HIS A 1072 45.47 5.51 9.09
N GLY A 1073 45.62 5.54 10.42
CA GLY A 1073 44.89 6.45 11.31
C GLY A 1073 43.37 6.36 11.17
N ASP A 1074 42.68 7.49 11.24
CA ASP A 1074 41.20 7.60 11.17
C ASP A 1074 40.63 7.54 9.74
N ARG A 1075 41.35 6.95 8.79
CA ARG A 1075 40.84 6.83 7.42
C ARG A 1075 39.55 5.99 7.39
N PRO A 1076 38.56 6.34 6.56
CA PRO A 1076 37.33 5.57 6.42
C PRO A 1076 37.61 4.12 6.05
N THR A 1077 36.99 3.19 6.78
CA THR A 1077 37.17 1.75 6.60
C THR A 1077 35.87 1.08 6.17
N VAL A 1078 36.00 -0.03 5.45
CA VAL A 1078 34.88 -0.91 5.10
C VAL A 1078 35.25 -2.36 5.41
N SER A 1079 34.31 -3.09 6.02
CA SER A 1079 34.45 -4.53 6.25
C SER A 1079 33.93 -5.30 5.04
N ILE A 1080 34.79 -6.08 4.39
CA ILE A 1080 34.42 -6.94 3.26
C ILE A 1080 35.01 -8.32 3.51
N GLY A 1081 34.14 -9.32 3.63
CA GLY A 1081 34.52 -10.66 4.09
C GLY A 1081 35.05 -10.62 5.52
N ALA A 1082 36.16 -11.32 5.78
CA ALA A 1082 36.84 -11.32 7.09
C ALA A 1082 37.85 -10.15 7.27
N GLY A 1083 37.99 -9.27 6.27
CA GLY A 1083 38.99 -8.20 6.26
C GLY A 1083 38.40 -6.80 6.42
N THR A 1084 39.19 -5.89 6.99
CA THR A 1084 38.89 -4.44 7.04
C THR A 1084 39.80 -3.71 6.05
N TRP A 1085 39.19 -2.87 5.21
CA TRP A 1085 39.83 -2.26 4.04
C TRP A 1085 39.75 -0.74 4.08
N VAL A 1086 40.75 -0.07 3.52
CA VAL A 1086 40.80 1.39 3.31
C VAL A 1086 41.07 1.69 1.83
N VAL A 1087 40.72 2.91 1.39
CA VAL A 1087 41.19 3.43 0.09
C VAL A 1087 42.72 3.51 0.14
N ALA A 1088 43.37 2.83 -0.81
CA ALA A 1088 44.83 2.73 -0.85
C ALA A 1088 45.48 4.08 -1.21
N ALA A 1089 46.51 4.47 -0.47
CA ALA A 1089 47.44 5.52 -0.87
C ALA A 1089 48.47 4.98 -1.86
N SER A 1090 49.19 5.87 -2.57
CA SER A 1090 50.14 5.49 -3.63
C SER A 1090 51.27 4.56 -3.18
N ASP A 1091 51.67 4.64 -1.92
CA ASP A 1091 52.72 3.86 -1.26
C ASP A 1091 52.24 2.54 -0.65
N ASP A 1092 50.92 2.30 -0.60
CA ASP A 1092 50.37 1.04 -0.10
C ASP A 1092 50.68 -0.14 -1.02
N PRO A 1093 51.07 -1.31 -0.45
CA PRO A 1093 51.31 -2.50 -1.24
C PRO A 1093 50.02 -3.04 -1.83
N VAL A 1094 50.11 -3.54 -3.07
CA VAL A 1094 49.00 -4.19 -3.76
C VAL A 1094 48.64 -5.48 -3.04
N VAL A 1095 47.37 -5.63 -2.66
CA VAL A 1095 46.82 -6.84 -2.04
C VAL A 1095 45.80 -7.46 -3.01
N PRO A 1096 46.04 -8.69 -3.51
CA PRO A 1096 45.11 -9.33 -4.44
C PRO A 1096 43.83 -9.78 -3.74
N PHE A 1097 42.67 -9.63 -4.39
CA PHE A 1097 41.42 -10.22 -3.92
C PHE A 1097 41.38 -11.72 -4.27
N VAL A 1098 41.57 -12.58 -3.26
CA VAL A 1098 41.55 -14.06 -3.34
C VAL A 1098 40.12 -14.64 -3.48
N GLU A 1099 40.02 -15.94 -3.81
CA GLU A 1099 38.76 -16.70 -3.79
C GLU A 1099 38.04 -16.55 -2.43
N GLY A 1100 36.74 -16.19 -2.47
CA GLY A 1100 35.94 -15.88 -1.28
C GLY A 1100 35.62 -14.39 -1.08
N PHE A 1101 36.30 -13.48 -1.79
CA PHE A 1101 35.82 -12.09 -1.91
C PHE A 1101 34.52 -12.10 -2.74
N PRO A 1102 33.43 -11.45 -2.30
CA PRO A 1102 32.12 -11.56 -2.96
C PRO A 1102 32.29 -11.31 -4.45
N ALA A 1103 32.02 -12.35 -5.24
CA ALA A 1103 31.92 -12.18 -6.68
C ALA A 1103 30.78 -11.18 -6.92
N PRO A 1104 30.91 -10.23 -7.86
CA PRO A 1104 29.84 -9.29 -8.11
C PRO A 1104 28.61 -10.08 -8.61
N SER A 1105 27.63 -10.34 -7.73
CA SER A 1105 26.46 -11.19 -7.99
C SER A 1105 25.50 -10.64 -9.06
N TRP A 1106 25.74 -9.41 -9.53
CA TRP A 1106 25.07 -8.77 -10.65
C TRP A 1106 25.70 -9.12 -12.01
N LEU A 1107 26.65 -10.06 -12.01
CA LEU A 1107 27.31 -10.62 -13.18
C LEU A 1107 26.84 -12.06 -13.50
N SER A 1108 25.79 -12.55 -12.84
CA SER A 1108 24.83 -13.49 -13.43
C SER A 1108 23.71 -12.67 -14.03
#